data_AF-A0A7L0EVR1-F1
#
_entry.id   AF-A0A7L0EVR1-F1
#
_cell.length_a   1.000
_cell.length_b   1.000
_cell.length_c   1.000
_cell.angle_alpha   90.00
_cell.angle_beta   90.00
_cell.angle_gamma   90.00
#
_symmetry.space_group_name_H-M   'P 1'
#
loop_
_entity.id
_entity.type
_entity.pdbx_description
1 polymer ?
#
loop_
_entity_poly.entity_id
_entity_poly.type
_entity_poly.pdbx_seq_one_letter_code
_entity_poly.pdbx_strand_id
1 'polypeptide(L)'
;MSLPSVYQSKFAEKLTILNERGRGVLVRIYNIKKTCSDPKTRPPFLSDKAMEPSVKFINKKFPHLDVRSSTQHLGPVHKDKGDIARVLAPFYHSFLDVLEFRDHVYELLNTIDASQCFFDIHVNYDFTKGYLDLVVTYVSLVLLLARTEDRRLLIGMYHCAHEMSHGASDPSFARLGQMVLEYDHPLKKLTEEFGPHTKAVTSALLSLHFLFARRNQGAEQWRSDQLLSLLSAAGAMLSPASSDTMACEYLSLEVMERWILMGFLVCPGALASSPQCLELWRSALQGSLYVTLLRDEALQVHKVTEELLSSLKGGSLHRGRRAYLRGAVRELVALLEDQPGLLGPKALFVFMALSFCRDEVSWLARHAEHVTKTKVPEDFADSRVAELLFLMEQLRRLVRRQVGVLQRYHIQYLARFDALVLSDVIQNLSVCPEEESIILSSFVTSLSALSIKEGDDEEKFDFTPLRLDWFRLQAYTSVAKASLPLASNPDVARVMNLIVFHTKLLDSLEELLAEASDLSDLCFYPRPVEKMFAATMEEPSMLRYSIAFPLLCSHFSRCVHPMCPEEYPHLKATALGLCNKFLEEMARQASACVMDACAEQHNLSEQLLPKHSASTVSKARSKKTPKQPAKKGEPERDKPGAESQRR
;
A
#
# COMPACT_ATOMS: atom_id res chain seq x y z
N MET A 1 -34.80 24.87 12.80
CA MET A 1 -33.68 24.43 13.66
C MET A 1 -32.43 25.13 13.18
N SER A 2 -31.75 25.89 14.04
CA SER A 2 -30.42 26.41 13.72
C SER A 2 -29.51 25.22 13.42
N LEU A 3 -28.87 25.21 12.24
CA LEU A 3 -27.83 24.22 11.96
C LEU A 3 -26.82 24.24 13.12
N PRO A 4 -26.37 23.07 13.63
CA PRO A 4 -25.28 23.02 14.59
C PRO A 4 -24.10 23.84 14.05
N SER A 5 -23.41 24.56 14.92
CA SER A 5 -22.21 25.28 14.51
C SER A 5 -21.24 24.29 13.86
N VAL A 6 -20.62 24.67 12.74
CA VAL A 6 -19.73 23.80 11.93
C VAL A 6 -18.61 23.19 12.78
N TYR A 7 -18.16 23.91 13.81
CA TYR A 7 -17.18 23.46 14.78
C TYR A 7 -17.64 22.24 15.60
N GLN A 8 -18.95 22.06 15.80
CA GLN A 8 -19.53 20.93 16.54
C GLN A 8 -19.60 19.64 15.71
N SER A 9 -19.56 19.73 14.37
CA SER A 9 -19.60 18.57 13.48
C SER A 9 -18.33 17.70 13.58
N LYS A 10 -17.20 18.29 13.98
CA LYS A 10 -15.91 17.61 14.22
C LYS A 10 -15.51 16.67 13.07
N PHE A 11 -15.63 17.15 11.83
CA PHE A 11 -15.38 16.34 10.63
C PHE A 11 -13.97 15.77 10.60
N ALA A 12 -12.96 16.58 10.93
CA ALA A 12 -11.55 16.14 10.95
C ALA A 12 -11.33 14.97 11.91
N GLU A 13 -11.84 15.07 13.14
CA GLU A 13 -11.71 14.03 14.15
C GLU A 13 -12.52 12.78 13.78
N LYS A 14 -13.79 12.95 13.37
CA LYS A 14 -14.65 11.83 12.97
C LYS A 14 -14.05 11.07 11.79
N LEU A 15 -13.54 11.77 10.76
CA LEU A 15 -12.87 11.14 9.61
C LEU A 15 -11.58 10.42 10.02
N THR A 16 -10.77 11.02 10.88
CA THR A 16 -9.51 10.41 11.36
C THR A 16 -9.81 9.10 12.10
N ILE A 17 -10.73 9.15 13.07
CA ILE A 17 -11.09 8.00 13.90
C ILE A 17 -11.78 6.91 13.06
N LEU A 18 -12.73 7.27 12.21
CA LEU A 18 -13.47 6.29 11.41
C LEU A 18 -12.61 5.64 10.34
N ASN A 19 -11.65 6.35 9.73
CA ASN A 19 -10.72 5.71 8.79
C ASN A 19 -9.85 4.66 9.46
N GLU A 20 -9.31 4.96 10.65
CA GLU A 20 -8.51 3.98 11.41
C GLU A 20 -9.39 2.81 11.88
N ARG A 21 -10.56 3.09 12.45
CA ARG A 21 -11.53 2.06 12.86
C ARG A 21 -11.94 1.18 11.69
N GLY A 22 -12.23 1.78 10.53
CA GLY A 22 -12.63 1.07 9.31
C GLY A 22 -11.55 0.13 8.78
N ARG A 23 -10.28 0.54 8.81
CA ARG A 23 -9.14 -0.35 8.50
C ARG A 23 -9.08 -1.54 9.46
N GLY A 24 -9.25 -1.31 10.76
CA GLY A 24 -9.29 -2.37 11.75
C GLY A 24 -10.43 -3.36 11.56
N VAL A 25 -11.63 -2.86 11.30
CA VAL A 25 -12.81 -3.70 11.02
C VAL A 25 -12.60 -4.52 9.75
N LEU A 26 -12.06 -3.91 8.68
CA LEU A 26 -11.67 -4.61 7.45
C LEU A 26 -10.71 -5.77 7.71
N VAL A 27 -9.65 -5.53 8.49
CA VAL A 27 -8.66 -6.57 8.86
C VAL A 27 -9.31 -7.70 9.65
N ARG A 28 -10.21 -7.39 10.60
CA ARG A 28 -10.94 -8.42 11.36
C ARG A 28 -11.82 -9.28 10.45
N ILE A 29 -12.57 -8.68 9.53
CA ILE A 29 -13.40 -9.44 8.58
C ILE A 29 -12.54 -10.26 7.62
N TYR A 30 -11.41 -9.72 7.17
CA TYR A 30 -10.43 -10.47 6.39
C TYR A 30 -9.92 -11.69 7.16
N ASN A 31 -9.54 -11.53 8.43
CA ASN A 31 -9.05 -12.62 9.26
C ASN A 31 -10.13 -13.70 9.48
N ILE A 32 -11.38 -13.30 9.75
CA ILE A 32 -12.51 -14.24 9.83
C ILE A 32 -12.66 -15.02 8.53
N LYS A 33 -12.63 -14.34 7.38
CA LYS A 33 -12.71 -14.99 6.07
C LYS A 33 -11.60 -16.01 5.90
N LYS A 34 -10.33 -15.64 6.11
CA LYS A 34 -9.18 -16.54 5.96
C LYS A 34 -9.24 -17.73 6.93
N THR A 35 -9.57 -17.48 8.19
CA THR A 35 -9.73 -18.51 9.23
C THR A 35 -10.83 -19.51 8.86
N CYS A 36 -11.96 -19.05 8.31
CA CYS A 36 -13.04 -19.94 7.92
C CYS A 36 -12.74 -20.70 6.62
N SER A 37 -11.96 -20.12 5.70
CA SER A 37 -11.59 -20.76 4.44
C SER A 37 -10.49 -21.82 4.58
N ASP A 38 -9.63 -21.75 5.59
CA ASP A 38 -8.57 -22.74 5.83
C ASP A 38 -9.08 -23.91 6.71
N PRO A 39 -9.08 -25.16 6.21
CA PRO A 39 -9.51 -26.34 6.97
C PRO A 39 -8.76 -26.56 8.29
N LYS A 40 -7.54 -26.03 8.43
CA LYS A 40 -6.73 -26.19 9.65
C LYS A 40 -7.11 -25.23 10.77
N THR A 41 -7.65 -24.07 10.42
CA THR A 41 -7.97 -23.00 11.38
C THR A 41 -9.49 -22.79 11.54
N ARG A 42 -10.29 -23.32 10.62
CA ARG A 42 -11.75 -23.32 10.68
C ARG A 42 -12.25 -23.95 12.00
N PRO A 43 -13.20 -23.32 12.71
CA PRO A 43 -13.77 -23.89 13.93
C PRO A 43 -14.26 -25.35 13.73
N PRO A 44 -13.78 -26.33 14.53
CA PRO A 44 -13.99 -27.75 14.25
C PRO A 44 -15.45 -28.17 14.10
N PHE A 45 -16.34 -27.59 14.91
CA PHE A 45 -17.78 -27.90 14.87
C PHE A 45 -18.45 -27.46 13.56
N LEU A 46 -17.87 -26.52 12.79
CA LEU A 46 -18.39 -26.16 11.45
C LEU A 46 -18.09 -27.23 10.39
N SER A 47 -17.16 -28.14 10.68
CA SER A 47 -16.77 -29.25 9.81
C SER A 47 -17.30 -30.60 10.30
N ASP A 48 -17.96 -30.64 11.47
CA ASP A 48 -18.53 -31.85 12.04
C ASP A 48 -19.82 -32.26 11.32
N LYS A 49 -19.88 -33.52 10.87
CA LYS A 49 -21.08 -34.09 10.26
C LYS A 49 -22.28 -34.07 11.20
N ALA A 50 -22.06 -34.16 12.51
CA ALA A 50 -23.14 -34.07 13.50
C ALA A 50 -23.82 -32.69 13.51
N MET A 51 -23.10 -31.62 13.12
CA MET A 51 -23.61 -30.25 13.07
C MET A 51 -24.33 -29.91 11.75
N GLU A 52 -24.25 -30.77 10.73
CA GLU A 52 -24.82 -30.53 9.40
C GLU A 52 -26.33 -30.18 9.41
N PRO A 53 -27.20 -30.84 10.21
CA PRO A 53 -28.61 -30.47 10.30
C PRO A 53 -28.81 -29.04 10.85
N SER A 54 -28.02 -28.65 11.85
CA SER A 54 -28.06 -27.31 12.45
C SER A 54 -27.56 -26.25 11.46
N VAL A 55 -26.47 -26.54 10.76
CA VAL A 55 -25.91 -25.65 9.71
C VAL A 55 -26.93 -25.37 8.61
N LYS A 56 -27.58 -26.42 8.08
CA LYS A 56 -28.62 -26.27 7.04
C LYS A 56 -29.83 -25.49 7.55
N PHE A 57 -30.28 -25.77 8.77
CA PHE A 57 -31.39 -25.05 9.39
C PHE A 57 -31.08 -23.57 9.55
N ILE A 58 -29.93 -23.23 10.14
CA ILE A 58 -29.51 -21.85 10.39
C ILE A 58 -29.43 -21.08 9.07
N ASN A 59 -28.70 -21.59 8.08
CA ASN A 59 -28.55 -20.90 6.79
C ASN A 59 -29.89 -20.67 6.06
N LYS A 60 -30.83 -21.62 6.16
CA LYS A 60 -32.15 -21.52 5.52
C LYS A 60 -33.09 -20.56 6.24
N LYS A 61 -33.02 -20.48 7.56
CA LYS A 61 -33.94 -19.69 8.39
C LYS A 61 -33.39 -18.33 8.80
N PHE A 62 -32.10 -18.08 8.61
CA PHE A 62 -31.47 -16.80 8.93
C PHE A 62 -32.18 -15.62 8.23
N PRO A 63 -32.47 -14.50 8.94
CA PRO A 63 -32.19 -14.23 10.35
C PRO A 63 -33.31 -14.65 11.32
N HIS A 64 -34.41 -15.23 10.84
CA HIS A 64 -35.56 -15.66 11.66
C HIS A 64 -35.35 -17.05 12.26
N LEU A 65 -34.51 -17.14 13.28
CA LEU A 65 -34.17 -18.38 13.98
C LEU A 65 -35.09 -18.57 15.21
N ASP A 66 -35.97 -19.58 15.17
CA ASP A 66 -36.78 -19.96 16.33
C ASP A 66 -36.09 -21.09 17.11
N VAL A 67 -35.33 -20.68 18.13
CA VAL A 67 -34.50 -21.56 18.96
C VAL A 67 -35.36 -22.50 19.82
N ARG A 68 -36.56 -22.07 20.22
CA ARG A 68 -37.42 -22.80 21.17
C ARG A 68 -38.23 -23.89 20.49
N SER A 69 -38.71 -23.67 19.26
CA SER A 69 -39.51 -24.67 18.53
C SER A 69 -38.67 -25.65 17.70
N SER A 70 -37.41 -25.33 17.41
CA SER A 70 -36.57 -26.08 16.45
C SER A 70 -35.53 -27.00 17.10
N THR A 71 -35.84 -27.54 18.28
CA THR A 71 -34.94 -28.39 19.10
C THR A 71 -34.45 -29.64 18.36
N GLN A 72 -35.23 -30.20 17.43
CA GLN A 72 -34.83 -31.35 16.63
C GLN A 72 -33.63 -31.05 15.69
N HIS A 73 -33.54 -29.83 15.17
CA HIS A 73 -32.46 -29.41 14.27
C HIS A 73 -31.27 -28.80 15.02
N LEU A 74 -31.52 -28.19 16.19
CA LEU A 74 -30.51 -27.50 16.99
C LEU A 74 -29.98 -28.32 18.18
N GLY A 75 -30.37 -29.60 18.30
CA GLY A 75 -29.88 -30.51 19.34
C GLY A 75 -28.35 -30.54 19.49
N PRO A 76 -27.58 -30.66 18.40
CA PRO A 76 -26.11 -30.58 18.44
C PRO A 76 -25.60 -29.24 19.00
N VAL A 77 -26.18 -28.11 18.57
CA VAL A 77 -25.83 -26.78 19.07
C VAL A 77 -26.14 -26.65 20.56
N HIS A 78 -27.25 -27.22 21.04
CA HIS A 78 -27.60 -27.20 22.46
C HIS A 78 -26.58 -27.96 23.33
N LYS A 79 -26.11 -29.11 22.82
CA LYS A 79 -25.11 -29.95 23.51
C LYS A 79 -23.80 -29.19 23.71
N ASP A 80 -23.33 -28.50 22.68
CA ASP A 80 -22.00 -27.84 22.67
C ASP A 80 -22.09 -26.31 22.84
N LYS A 81 -23.23 -25.78 23.32
CA LYS A 81 -23.54 -24.34 23.35
C LYS A 81 -22.48 -23.47 24.04
N GLY A 82 -21.86 -23.98 25.12
CA GLY A 82 -20.81 -23.27 25.84
C GLY A 82 -19.54 -23.07 25.01
N ASP A 83 -19.10 -24.11 24.31
CA ASP A 83 -17.93 -24.04 23.44
C ASP A 83 -18.20 -23.24 22.17
N ILE A 84 -19.38 -23.40 21.57
CA ILE A 84 -19.81 -22.60 20.42
C ILE A 84 -19.82 -21.12 20.77
N ALA A 85 -20.44 -20.73 21.89
CA ALA A 85 -20.48 -19.34 22.33
C ALA A 85 -19.07 -18.79 22.58
N ARG A 86 -18.21 -19.55 23.27
CA ARG A 86 -16.82 -19.16 23.56
C ARG A 86 -16.00 -18.94 22.29
N VAL A 87 -16.09 -19.84 21.31
CA VAL A 87 -15.29 -19.78 20.08
C VAL A 87 -15.83 -18.74 19.09
N LEU A 88 -17.15 -18.62 18.95
CA LEU A 88 -17.77 -17.70 17.98
C LEU A 88 -17.98 -16.28 18.52
N ALA A 89 -17.88 -16.05 19.83
CA ALA A 89 -18.03 -14.71 20.41
C ALA A 89 -17.13 -13.67 19.72
N PRO A 90 -15.79 -13.87 19.54
CA PRO A 90 -14.96 -12.87 18.87
C PRO A 90 -15.42 -12.57 17.44
N PHE A 91 -15.94 -13.57 16.73
CA PHE A 91 -16.45 -13.39 15.36
C PHE A 91 -17.75 -12.60 15.35
N TYR A 92 -18.69 -12.94 16.23
CA TYR A 92 -19.95 -12.21 16.39
C TYR A 92 -19.72 -10.73 16.73
N HIS A 93 -18.86 -10.43 17.71
CA HIS A 93 -18.53 -9.05 18.06
C HIS A 93 -17.86 -8.29 16.91
N SER A 94 -17.06 -8.97 16.07
CA SER A 94 -16.49 -8.33 14.87
C SER A 94 -17.56 -7.97 13.85
N PHE A 95 -18.61 -8.78 13.71
CA PHE A 95 -19.77 -8.43 12.87
C PHE A 95 -20.61 -7.30 13.48
N LEU A 96 -20.69 -7.20 14.81
CA LEU A 96 -21.28 -6.04 15.49
C LEU A 96 -20.45 -4.76 15.23
N ASP A 97 -19.13 -4.85 15.27
CA ASP A 97 -18.25 -3.72 14.93
C ASP A 97 -18.51 -3.22 13.49
N VAL A 98 -18.83 -4.12 12.55
CA VAL A 98 -19.24 -3.73 11.18
C VAL A 98 -20.55 -2.96 11.20
N LEU A 99 -21.55 -3.44 11.94
CA LEU A 99 -22.86 -2.78 12.07
C LEU A 99 -22.71 -1.37 12.65
N GLU A 100 -21.96 -1.24 13.75
CA GLU A 100 -21.71 0.05 14.39
C GLU A 100 -20.90 0.97 13.48
N PHE A 101 -19.84 0.48 12.84
CA PHE A 101 -19.04 1.26 11.91
C PHE A 101 -19.90 1.82 10.77
N ARG A 102 -20.76 0.99 10.16
CA ARG A 102 -21.72 1.42 9.13
C ARG A 102 -22.61 2.55 9.63
N ASP A 103 -23.20 2.41 10.81
CA ASP A 103 -24.12 3.42 11.35
C ASP A 103 -23.42 4.79 11.52
N HIS A 104 -22.17 4.80 12.01
CA HIS A 104 -21.38 6.02 12.14
C HIS A 104 -20.94 6.61 10.79
N VAL A 105 -20.62 5.75 9.80
CA VAL A 105 -20.32 6.20 8.44
C VAL A 105 -21.54 6.90 7.84
N TYR A 106 -22.73 6.31 7.94
CA TYR A 106 -23.95 6.95 7.44
C TYR A 106 -24.24 8.29 8.12
N GLU A 107 -24.13 8.37 9.44
CA GLU A 107 -24.30 9.64 10.15
C GLU A 107 -23.35 10.71 9.61
N LEU A 108 -22.07 10.36 9.43
CA LEU A 108 -21.06 11.28 8.93
C LEU A 108 -21.32 11.70 7.48
N LEU A 109 -21.60 10.76 6.57
CA LEU A 109 -21.88 11.06 5.16
C LEU A 109 -23.13 11.95 5.02
N ASN A 110 -24.19 11.66 5.77
CA ASN A 110 -25.40 12.50 5.80
C ASN A 110 -25.09 13.92 6.31
N THR A 111 -24.21 14.05 7.30
CA THR A 111 -23.82 15.36 7.85
C THR A 111 -22.97 16.15 6.84
N ILE A 112 -22.09 15.48 6.11
CA ILE A 112 -21.28 16.07 5.03
C ILE A 112 -22.19 16.60 3.91
N ASP A 113 -23.17 15.81 3.48
CA ASP A 113 -24.12 16.24 2.45
C ASP A 113 -24.98 17.42 2.90
N ALA A 114 -25.50 17.36 4.12
CA ALA A 114 -26.30 18.44 4.70
C ALA A 114 -25.50 19.75 4.82
N SER A 115 -24.19 19.65 5.06
CA SER A 115 -23.26 20.78 5.13
C SER A 115 -22.77 21.25 3.75
N GLN A 116 -23.09 20.50 2.69
CA GLN A 116 -22.69 20.76 1.31
C GLN A 116 -21.18 21.04 1.19
N CYS A 117 -20.38 20.15 1.76
CA CYS A 117 -18.94 20.31 1.82
C CYS A 117 -18.30 20.39 0.42
N PHE A 118 -17.36 21.32 0.27
CA PHE A 118 -16.46 21.48 -0.86
C PHE A 118 -15.30 20.48 -0.73
N PHE A 119 -15.00 19.78 -1.82
CA PHE A 119 -13.88 18.83 -1.91
C PHE A 119 -13.04 19.13 -3.14
N ASP A 120 -11.76 19.41 -2.91
CA ASP A 120 -10.73 19.51 -3.94
C ASP A 120 -9.39 19.04 -3.38
N ILE A 121 -8.87 17.94 -3.94
CA ILE A 121 -7.61 17.33 -3.50
C ILE A 121 -6.41 18.29 -3.57
N HIS A 122 -6.46 19.32 -4.42
CA HIS A 122 -5.37 20.30 -4.56
C HIS A 122 -5.42 21.39 -3.46
N VAL A 123 -6.56 21.53 -2.78
CA VAL A 123 -6.82 22.59 -1.81
C VAL A 123 -6.93 21.98 -0.41
N ASN A 124 -8.06 21.35 -0.09
CA ASN A 124 -8.33 20.71 1.20
C ASN A 124 -7.94 19.22 1.14
N TYR A 125 -6.63 18.99 0.97
CA TYR A 125 -6.05 17.67 0.74
C TYR A 125 -6.47 16.64 1.79
N ASP A 126 -6.27 16.92 3.08
CA ASP A 126 -6.55 15.96 4.16
C ASP A 126 -8.06 15.67 4.27
N PHE A 127 -8.89 16.67 4.03
CA PHE A 127 -10.34 16.51 4.06
C PHE A 127 -10.87 15.70 2.88
N THR A 128 -10.42 16.00 1.66
CA THR A 128 -10.79 15.25 0.47
C THR A 128 -10.25 13.81 0.52
N LYS A 129 -8.99 13.64 0.90
CA LYS A 129 -8.36 12.33 1.08
C LYS A 129 -9.09 11.51 2.15
N GLY A 130 -9.33 12.07 3.33
CA GLY A 130 -10.00 11.39 4.43
C GLY A 130 -11.43 10.97 4.08
N TYR A 131 -12.14 11.80 3.32
CA TYR A 131 -13.47 11.46 2.80
C TYR A 131 -13.43 10.30 1.80
N LEU A 132 -12.56 10.38 0.78
CA LEU A 132 -12.44 9.34 -0.24
C LEU A 132 -11.94 8.00 0.34
N ASP A 133 -10.99 8.06 1.29
CA ASP A 133 -10.52 6.89 2.03
C ASP A 133 -11.66 6.22 2.81
N LEU A 134 -12.54 7.00 3.46
CA LEU A 134 -13.66 6.44 4.22
C LEU A 134 -14.68 5.76 3.29
N VAL A 135 -15.02 6.42 2.18
CA VAL A 135 -15.92 5.88 1.16
C VAL A 135 -15.39 4.54 0.64
N VAL A 136 -14.13 4.49 0.23
CA VAL A 136 -13.52 3.25 -0.31
C VAL A 136 -13.35 2.17 0.75
N THR A 137 -13.03 2.55 1.99
CA THR A 137 -12.93 1.61 3.12
C THR A 137 -14.28 0.96 3.38
N TYR A 138 -15.35 1.74 3.39
CA TYR A 138 -16.72 1.24 3.57
C TYR A 138 -17.16 0.33 2.42
N VAL A 139 -16.92 0.74 1.16
CA VAL A 139 -17.21 -0.09 -0.02
C VAL A 139 -16.43 -1.41 0.02
N SER A 140 -15.13 -1.36 0.34
CA SER A 140 -14.29 -2.55 0.47
C SER A 140 -14.81 -3.49 1.57
N LEU A 141 -15.31 -2.93 2.67
CA LEU A 141 -15.84 -3.70 3.80
C LEU A 141 -17.11 -4.45 3.42
N VAL A 142 -18.06 -3.77 2.77
CA VAL A 142 -19.31 -4.38 2.32
C VAL A 142 -19.04 -5.48 1.29
N LEU A 143 -18.13 -5.23 0.34
CA LEU A 143 -17.72 -6.23 -0.66
C LEU A 143 -17.02 -7.44 -0.03
N LEU A 144 -16.14 -7.23 0.95
CA LEU A 144 -15.44 -8.31 1.65
C LEU A 144 -16.39 -9.12 2.55
N LEU A 145 -17.30 -8.45 3.25
CA LEU A 145 -18.35 -9.08 4.04
C LEU A 145 -19.22 -9.98 3.17
N ALA A 146 -19.67 -9.51 2.00
CA ALA A 146 -20.47 -10.30 1.07
C ALA A 146 -19.73 -11.56 0.56
N ARG A 147 -18.40 -11.49 0.42
CA ARG A 147 -17.52 -12.61 0.06
C ARG A 147 -17.18 -13.54 1.23
N THR A 148 -17.62 -13.23 2.45
CA THR A 148 -17.48 -14.10 3.61
C THR A 148 -18.67 -15.06 3.64
N GLU A 149 -18.49 -16.26 3.08
CA GLU A 149 -19.57 -17.24 2.85
C GLU A 149 -20.26 -17.69 4.14
N ASP A 150 -19.47 -17.99 5.19
CA ASP A 150 -20.00 -18.50 6.46
C ASP A 150 -20.63 -17.41 7.35
N ARG A 151 -20.70 -16.14 6.93
CA ARG A 151 -21.14 -15.02 7.80
C ARG A 151 -22.49 -15.29 8.49
N ARG A 152 -23.49 -15.82 7.77
CA ARG A 152 -24.83 -16.13 8.33
C ARG A 152 -24.76 -17.25 9.34
N LEU A 153 -23.93 -18.26 9.05
CA LEU A 153 -23.74 -19.42 9.90
C LEU A 153 -23.05 -19.02 11.21
N LEU A 154 -21.97 -18.24 11.14
CA LEU A 154 -21.23 -17.77 12.32
C LEU A 154 -22.12 -16.93 13.24
N ILE A 155 -22.86 -15.98 12.66
CA ILE A 155 -23.77 -15.09 13.40
C ILE A 155 -24.94 -15.88 13.99
N GLY A 156 -25.60 -16.71 13.17
CA GLY A 156 -26.77 -17.48 13.58
C GLY A 156 -26.45 -18.57 14.61
N MET A 157 -25.32 -19.26 14.47
CA MET A 157 -24.91 -20.31 15.39
C MET A 157 -24.52 -19.75 16.76
N TYR A 158 -23.80 -18.62 16.80
CA TYR A 158 -23.55 -17.89 18.05
C TYR A 158 -24.87 -17.46 18.70
N HIS A 159 -25.78 -16.86 17.94
CA HIS A 159 -27.08 -16.42 18.45
C HIS A 159 -27.89 -17.56 19.08
N CYS A 160 -28.00 -18.71 18.38
CA CYS A 160 -28.66 -19.90 18.93
C CYS A 160 -28.03 -20.35 20.25
N ALA A 161 -26.70 -20.45 20.31
CA ALA A 161 -25.98 -20.86 21.52
C ALA A 161 -26.16 -19.85 22.67
N HIS A 162 -26.16 -18.55 22.36
CA HIS A 162 -26.38 -17.47 23.32
C HIS A 162 -27.79 -17.55 23.92
N GLU A 163 -28.83 -17.64 23.09
CA GLU A 163 -30.21 -17.72 23.55
C GLU A 163 -30.48 -18.99 24.37
N MET A 164 -29.92 -20.13 23.97
CA MET A 164 -30.01 -21.38 24.74
C MET A 164 -29.29 -21.34 26.10
N SER A 165 -28.38 -20.40 26.28
CA SER A 165 -27.59 -20.25 27.52
C SER A 165 -28.21 -19.20 28.45
N HIS A 166 -28.75 -18.11 27.89
CA HIS A 166 -29.26 -16.97 28.66
C HIS A 166 -30.79 -16.88 28.68
N GLY A 167 -31.50 -17.67 27.89
CA GLY A 167 -32.97 -17.64 27.78
C GLY A 167 -33.53 -16.48 26.96
N ALA A 168 -32.67 -15.58 26.47
CA ALA A 168 -33.04 -14.40 25.69
C ALA A 168 -32.09 -14.19 24.50
N SER A 169 -32.65 -13.66 23.41
CA SER A 169 -31.94 -13.24 22.22
C SER A 169 -31.01 -12.05 22.50
N ASP A 170 -29.89 -11.98 21.80
CA ASP A 170 -29.03 -10.78 21.78
C ASP A 170 -29.79 -9.60 21.14
N PRO A 171 -29.80 -8.39 21.75
CA PRO A 171 -30.56 -7.24 21.24
C PRO A 171 -30.15 -6.79 19.84
N SER A 172 -28.88 -6.98 19.47
CA SER A 172 -28.32 -6.52 18.20
C SER A 172 -28.51 -7.53 17.06
N PHE A 173 -28.86 -8.78 17.37
CA PHE A 173 -28.99 -9.86 16.38
C PHE A 173 -29.96 -9.52 15.25
N ALA A 174 -31.13 -8.95 15.57
CA ALA A 174 -32.14 -8.62 14.54
C ALA A 174 -31.61 -7.58 13.54
N ARG A 175 -30.97 -6.51 14.02
CA ARG A 175 -30.38 -5.46 13.18
C ARG A 175 -29.19 -5.99 12.37
N LEU A 176 -28.34 -6.80 13.00
CA LEU A 176 -27.19 -7.42 12.35
C LEU A 176 -27.63 -8.39 11.25
N GLY A 177 -28.60 -9.26 11.54
CA GLY A 177 -29.15 -10.20 10.58
C GLY A 177 -29.77 -9.51 9.37
N GLN A 178 -30.51 -8.41 9.61
CA GLN A 178 -31.07 -7.60 8.54
C GLN A 178 -29.99 -6.95 7.66
N MET A 179 -28.95 -6.36 8.26
CA MET A 179 -27.80 -5.81 7.53
C MET A 179 -27.13 -6.87 6.64
N VAL A 180 -26.92 -8.07 7.18
CA VAL A 180 -26.27 -9.17 6.44
C VAL A 180 -27.08 -9.60 5.21
N LEU A 181 -28.42 -9.58 5.29
CA LEU A 181 -29.28 -9.84 4.14
C LEU A 181 -29.24 -8.73 3.10
N GLU A 182 -29.23 -7.47 3.53
CA GLU A 182 -29.17 -6.31 2.62
C GLU A 182 -27.92 -6.34 1.73
N TYR A 183 -26.81 -6.89 2.25
CA TYR A 183 -25.55 -7.03 1.51
C TYR A 183 -25.37 -8.34 0.75
N ASP A 184 -26.42 -9.14 0.56
CA ASP A 184 -26.37 -10.29 -0.36
C ASP A 184 -26.15 -9.86 -1.82
N HIS A 185 -26.64 -8.66 -2.16
CA HIS A 185 -26.40 -7.98 -3.43
C HIS A 185 -25.65 -6.67 -3.18
N PRO A 186 -24.36 -6.72 -2.78
CA PRO A 186 -23.67 -5.60 -2.15
C PRO A 186 -23.60 -4.36 -3.05
N LEU A 187 -23.33 -4.54 -4.35
CA LEU A 187 -23.23 -3.41 -5.29
C LEU A 187 -24.56 -2.68 -5.50
N LYS A 188 -25.67 -3.44 -5.57
CA LYS A 188 -27.00 -2.85 -5.68
C LYS A 188 -27.32 -2.02 -4.44
N LYS A 189 -27.12 -2.61 -3.26
CA LYS A 189 -27.36 -1.93 -1.99
C LYS A 189 -26.47 -0.70 -1.81
N LEU A 190 -25.18 -0.80 -2.12
CA LEU A 190 -24.25 0.33 -2.07
C LEU A 190 -24.69 1.46 -3.01
N THR A 191 -25.16 1.15 -4.22
CA THR A 191 -25.65 2.17 -5.16
C THR A 191 -26.89 2.90 -4.61
N GLU A 192 -27.80 2.17 -3.95
CA GLU A 192 -28.97 2.76 -3.29
C GLU A 192 -28.55 3.66 -2.12
N GLU A 193 -27.60 3.22 -1.30
CA GLU A 193 -27.07 3.97 -0.15
C GLU A 193 -26.30 5.23 -0.55
N PHE A 194 -25.50 5.16 -1.61
CA PHE A 194 -24.73 6.29 -2.12
C PHE A 194 -25.52 7.23 -3.04
N GLY A 195 -26.79 6.91 -3.32
CA GLY A 195 -27.73 7.78 -4.04
C GLY A 195 -27.69 9.24 -3.56
N PRO A 196 -27.99 9.54 -2.28
CA PRO A 196 -27.93 10.91 -1.74
C PRO A 196 -26.52 11.53 -1.79
N HIS A 197 -25.47 10.71 -1.61
CA HIS A 197 -24.06 11.14 -1.52
C HIS A 197 -23.41 11.42 -2.90
N THR A 198 -24.12 11.15 -4.00
CA THR A 198 -23.56 11.19 -5.37
C THR A 198 -22.87 12.51 -5.69
N LYS A 199 -23.43 13.65 -5.26
CA LYS A 199 -22.86 14.98 -5.54
C LYS A 199 -21.50 15.17 -4.85
N ALA A 200 -21.40 14.83 -3.57
CA ALA A 200 -20.17 14.98 -2.79
C ALA A 200 -19.07 14.03 -3.30
N VAL A 201 -19.40 12.75 -3.53
CA VAL A 201 -18.48 11.77 -4.13
C VAL A 201 -17.99 12.24 -5.49
N THR A 202 -18.89 12.67 -6.37
CA THR A 202 -18.52 13.11 -7.73
C THR A 202 -17.62 14.33 -7.71
N SER A 203 -17.90 15.33 -6.87
CA SER A 203 -17.05 16.52 -6.73
C SER A 203 -15.63 16.15 -6.27
N ALA A 204 -15.53 15.31 -5.23
CA ALA A 204 -14.24 14.85 -4.72
C ALA A 204 -13.44 14.07 -5.78
N LEU A 205 -14.08 13.16 -6.50
CA LEU A 205 -13.43 12.38 -7.56
C LEU A 205 -13.02 13.23 -8.77
N LEU A 206 -13.85 14.19 -9.19
CA LEU A 206 -13.51 15.08 -10.30
C LEU A 206 -12.30 15.96 -10.00
N SER A 207 -12.08 16.31 -8.73
CA SER A 207 -10.84 17.02 -8.35
C SER A 207 -9.58 16.21 -8.66
N LEU A 208 -9.66 14.88 -8.75
CA LEU A 208 -8.53 14.03 -9.14
C LEU A 208 -8.24 14.07 -10.64
N HIS A 209 -9.11 14.61 -11.49
CA HIS A 209 -9.03 14.44 -12.94
C HIS A 209 -7.67 14.89 -13.52
N PHE A 210 -7.26 16.12 -13.21
CA PHE A 210 -5.98 16.66 -13.68
C PHE A 210 -4.79 15.92 -13.07
N LEU A 211 -4.81 15.71 -11.74
CA LEU A 211 -3.74 15.04 -11.02
C LEU A 211 -3.54 13.60 -11.53
N PHE A 212 -4.61 12.84 -11.70
CA PHE A 212 -4.57 11.46 -12.16
C PHE A 212 -4.06 11.38 -13.59
N ALA A 213 -4.55 12.25 -14.48
CA ALA A 213 -4.05 12.32 -15.85
C ALA A 213 -2.54 12.65 -15.90
N ARG A 214 -2.06 13.60 -15.09
CA ARG A 214 -0.63 13.95 -15.01
C ARG A 214 0.23 12.83 -14.42
N ARG A 215 -0.26 12.14 -13.40
CA ARG A 215 0.50 11.07 -12.70
C ARG A 215 0.43 9.72 -13.42
N ASN A 216 -0.65 9.45 -14.16
CA ASN A 216 -0.86 8.19 -14.88
C ASN A 216 -0.23 8.19 -16.30
N GLN A 217 0.97 8.75 -16.44
CA GLN A 217 1.67 8.85 -17.73
C GLN A 217 2.53 7.62 -18.05
N GLY A 218 2.83 7.39 -19.33
CA GLY A 218 3.69 6.30 -19.78
C GLY A 218 5.19 6.63 -19.65
N ALA A 219 6.03 5.61 -19.76
CA ALA A 219 7.48 5.75 -19.64
C ALA A 219 8.12 6.64 -20.73
N GLU A 220 7.52 6.73 -21.92
CA GLU A 220 7.96 7.66 -22.97
C GLU A 220 7.77 9.12 -22.53
N GLN A 221 6.60 9.45 -21.98
CA GLN A 221 6.32 10.78 -21.48
C GLN A 221 7.22 11.14 -20.29
N TRP A 222 7.41 10.21 -19.34
CA TRP A 222 8.36 10.41 -18.24
C TRP A 222 9.79 10.67 -18.72
N ARG A 223 10.22 10.04 -19.81
CA ARG A 223 11.52 10.32 -20.45
C ARG A 223 11.56 11.72 -21.06
N SER A 224 10.51 12.13 -21.76
CA SER A 224 10.39 13.47 -22.32
C SER A 224 10.46 14.55 -21.22
N ASP A 225 9.79 14.30 -20.09
CA ASP A 225 9.72 15.24 -18.97
C ASP A 225 10.94 15.17 -18.04
N GLN A 226 11.87 14.22 -18.29
CA GLN A 226 13.03 13.95 -17.44
C GLN A 226 12.67 13.80 -15.95
N LEU A 227 11.53 13.14 -15.69
CA LEU A 227 10.95 12.94 -14.36
C LEU A 227 11.97 12.38 -13.35
N LEU A 228 12.08 13.02 -12.18
CA LEU A 228 13.04 12.70 -11.10
C LEU A 228 14.53 12.97 -11.41
N SER A 229 14.90 13.41 -12.62
CA SER A 229 16.30 13.77 -12.89
C SER A 229 16.66 15.09 -12.21
N LEU A 230 17.75 15.07 -11.46
CA LEU A 230 18.34 16.27 -10.85
C LEU A 230 19.42 16.91 -11.77
N LEU A 231 19.86 16.19 -12.80
CA LEU A 231 20.91 16.61 -13.72
C LEU A 231 20.36 17.38 -14.93
N SER A 232 19.07 17.22 -15.25
CA SER A 232 18.38 17.94 -16.33
C SER A 232 18.53 19.46 -16.25
N ALA A 233 18.46 19.99 -15.03
CA ALA A 233 18.66 21.40 -14.72
C ALA A 233 19.71 21.56 -13.62
N ALA A 234 20.98 21.25 -13.93
CA ALA A 234 22.09 21.32 -12.98
C ALA A 234 22.19 22.67 -12.22
N GLY A 235 21.82 23.78 -12.87
CA GLY A 235 21.79 25.11 -12.25
C GLY A 235 20.73 25.29 -11.14
N ALA A 236 19.72 24.42 -11.08
CA ALA A 236 18.65 24.43 -10.08
C ALA A 236 18.80 23.32 -9.02
N MET A 237 19.98 22.69 -8.92
CA MET A 237 20.24 21.62 -7.93
C MET A 237 20.09 22.08 -6.49
N LEU A 238 20.44 23.34 -6.17
CA LEU A 238 20.30 23.89 -4.82
C LEU A 238 18.91 24.47 -4.54
N SER A 239 18.11 24.71 -5.58
CA SER A 239 16.75 25.22 -5.42
C SER A 239 15.86 24.16 -4.78
N PRO A 240 14.99 24.51 -3.82
CA PRO A 240 14.03 23.57 -3.26
C PRO A 240 13.11 23.04 -4.37
N ALA A 241 12.85 21.73 -4.36
CA ALA A 241 11.80 21.14 -5.16
C ALA A 241 10.45 21.48 -4.50
N SER A 242 9.70 22.38 -5.11
CA SER A 242 8.38 22.79 -4.65
C SER A 242 7.29 22.43 -5.68
N SER A 243 6.08 22.24 -5.16
CA SER A 243 4.85 22.10 -5.92
C SER A 243 3.75 22.83 -5.15
N ASP A 244 2.81 23.43 -5.87
CA ASP A 244 1.61 24.01 -5.25
C ASP A 244 0.73 22.94 -4.58
N THR A 245 1.00 21.66 -4.86
CA THR A 245 0.27 20.51 -4.32
C THR A 245 1.22 19.43 -3.81
N MET A 246 2.11 19.80 -2.87
CA MET A 246 3.15 18.92 -2.32
C MET A 246 2.68 17.50 -2.01
N ALA A 247 1.59 17.35 -1.26
CA ALA A 247 1.06 16.04 -0.84
C ALA A 247 0.50 15.21 -2.01
N CYS A 248 0.12 15.85 -3.11
CA CYS A 248 -0.34 15.18 -4.33
C CYS A 248 0.80 14.59 -5.14
N GLU A 249 2.04 15.10 -5.01
CA GLU A 249 3.18 14.62 -5.80
C GLU A 249 3.63 13.20 -5.41
N TYR A 250 3.46 12.83 -4.14
CA TYR A 250 3.75 11.49 -3.62
C TYR A 250 2.51 10.71 -3.20
N LEU A 251 1.30 11.23 -3.47
CA LEU A 251 0.07 10.46 -3.32
C LEU A 251 0.13 9.23 -4.23
N SER A 252 -0.17 8.05 -3.67
CA SER A 252 -0.15 6.78 -4.40
C SER A 252 -1.12 6.80 -5.58
N LEU A 253 -0.62 6.42 -6.75
CA LEU A 253 -1.43 6.25 -7.94
C LEU A 253 -2.44 5.10 -7.76
N GLU A 254 -2.06 4.05 -7.05
CA GLU A 254 -2.95 2.92 -6.73
C GLU A 254 -4.12 3.36 -5.85
N VAL A 255 -3.86 4.23 -4.86
CA VAL A 255 -4.91 4.79 -4.00
C VAL A 255 -5.88 5.66 -4.80
N MET A 256 -5.36 6.53 -5.67
CA MET A 256 -6.20 7.36 -6.56
C MET A 256 -7.05 6.49 -7.51
N GLU A 257 -6.44 5.49 -8.13
CA GLU A 257 -7.12 4.53 -9.01
C GLU A 257 -8.24 3.81 -8.24
N ARG A 258 -7.97 3.40 -6.99
CA ARG A 258 -8.95 2.75 -6.12
C ARG A 258 -10.12 3.69 -5.78
N TRP A 259 -9.86 4.96 -5.45
CA TRP A 259 -10.91 5.97 -5.22
C TRP A 259 -11.78 6.16 -6.46
N ILE A 260 -11.17 6.35 -7.63
CA ILE A 260 -11.89 6.56 -8.91
C ILE A 260 -12.76 5.35 -9.24
N LEU A 261 -12.18 4.14 -9.21
CA LEU A 261 -12.87 2.93 -9.63
C LEU A 261 -14.00 2.55 -8.67
N MET A 262 -13.76 2.55 -7.36
CA MET A 262 -14.79 2.19 -6.39
C MET A 262 -15.83 3.29 -6.17
N GLY A 263 -15.43 4.56 -6.19
CA GLY A 263 -16.34 5.68 -6.02
C GLY A 263 -17.35 5.79 -7.16
N PHE A 264 -16.92 5.67 -8.42
CA PHE A 264 -17.84 5.63 -9.55
C PHE A 264 -18.64 4.33 -9.66
N LEU A 265 -18.13 3.22 -9.09
CA LEU A 265 -18.88 1.96 -9.01
C LEU A 265 -20.14 2.09 -8.13
N VAL A 266 -20.10 2.90 -7.06
CA VAL A 266 -21.25 3.15 -6.17
C VAL A 266 -22.06 4.40 -6.54
N CYS A 267 -21.51 5.27 -7.39
CA CYS A 267 -22.21 6.44 -7.94
C CYS A 267 -22.30 6.38 -9.48
N PRO A 268 -22.88 5.32 -10.09
CA PRO A 268 -22.87 5.13 -11.54
C PRO A 268 -23.64 6.21 -12.31
N GLY A 269 -24.63 6.86 -11.70
CA GLY A 269 -25.36 7.98 -12.31
C GLY A 269 -24.46 9.16 -12.70
N ALA A 270 -23.35 9.36 -11.97
CA ALA A 270 -22.37 10.40 -12.29
C ALA A 270 -21.74 10.20 -13.67
N LEU A 271 -21.45 8.94 -14.02
CA LEU A 271 -20.82 8.55 -15.30
C LEU A 271 -21.72 8.87 -16.51
N ALA A 272 -23.03 8.73 -16.35
CA ALA A 272 -24.00 9.08 -17.39
C ALA A 272 -24.19 10.59 -17.51
N SER A 273 -24.07 11.32 -16.39
CA SER A 273 -24.34 12.76 -16.32
C SER A 273 -23.17 13.65 -16.75
N SER A 274 -21.92 13.19 -16.63
CA SER A 274 -20.72 13.99 -16.86
C SER A 274 -19.69 13.26 -17.72
N PRO A 275 -19.35 13.78 -18.91
CA PRO A 275 -18.30 13.20 -19.76
C PRO A 275 -16.93 13.10 -19.09
N GLN A 276 -16.58 14.07 -18.25
CA GLN A 276 -15.32 14.09 -17.50
C GLN A 276 -15.25 12.94 -16.48
N CYS A 277 -16.37 12.59 -15.85
CA CYS A 277 -16.42 11.43 -14.93
C CYS A 277 -16.16 10.13 -15.70
N LEU A 278 -16.77 9.99 -16.88
CA LEU A 278 -16.60 8.83 -17.73
C LEU A 278 -15.17 8.72 -18.28
N GLU A 279 -14.56 9.83 -18.67
CA GLU A 279 -13.16 9.89 -19.12
C GLU A 279 -12.21 9.46 -18.00
N LEU A 280 -12.35 10.04 -16.82
CA LEU A 280 -11.54 9.71 -15.65
C LEU A 280 -11.66 8.22 -15.28
N TRP A 281 -12.88 7.71 -15.24
CA TRP A 281 -13.13 6.30 -14.92
C TRP A 281 -12.55 5.35 -15.98
N ARG A 282 -12.69 5.67 -17.27
CA ARG A 282 -12.08 4.91 -18.37
C ARG A 282 -10.55 4.91 -18.29
N SER A 283 -9.94 6.03 -17.96
CA SER A 283 -8.49 6.14 -17.78
C SER A 283 -8.01 5.20 -16.65
N ALA A 284 -8.73 5.16 -15.53
CA ALA A 284 -8.42 4.24 -14.43
C ALA A 284 -8.65 2.77 -14.84
N LEU A 285 -9.73 2.46 -15.56
CA LEU A 285 -10.01 1.10 -16.06
C LEU A 285 -8.93 0.59 -17.02
N GLN A 286 -8.15 1.46 -17.67
CA GLN A 286 -7.08 1.05 -18.57
C GLN A 286 -5.80 0.60 -17.85
N GLY A 287 -5.59 1.05 -16.60
CA GLY A 287 -4.37 0.79 -15.81
C GLY A 287 -4.35 -0.57 -15.13
N SER A 288 -5.47 -0.97 -14.52
CA SER A 288 -5.53 -2.18 -13.68
C SER A 288 -6.68 -3.11 -14.05
N LEU A 289 -6.38 -4.42 -14.04
CA LEU A 289 -7.40 -5.48 -14.16
C LEU A 289 -8.02 -5.82 -12.79
N TYR A 290 -7.23 -5.65 -11.74
CA TYR A 290 -7.57 -5.95 -10.36
C TYR A 290 -7.29 -4.75 -9.47
N VAL A 291 -8.25 -4.42 -8.61
CA VAL A 291 -8.14 -3.37 -7.59
C VAL A 291 -8.18 -3.99 -6.20
N THR A 292 -7.31 -3.55 -5.31
CA THR A 292 -7.21 -4.07 -3.95
C THR A 292 -8.45 -3.70 -3.14
N LEU A 293 -9.13 -4.68 -2.54
CA LEU A 293 -10.09 -4.44 -1.45
C LEU A 293 -9.33 -4.30 -0.13
N LEU A 294 -8.53 -5.33 0.18
CA LEU A 294 -7.62 -5.39 1.31
C LEU A 294 -6.61 -6.53 1.05
N ARG A 295 -5.31 -6.26 1.21
CA ARG A 295 -4.25 -7.29 1.12
C ARG A 295 -4.29 -8.06 -0.21
N ASP A 296 -4.42 -9.38 -0.18
CA ASP A 296 -4.55 -10.26 -1.36
C ASP A 296 -5.98 -10.35 -1.92
N GLU A 297 -6.98 -9.82 -1.22
CA GLU A 297 -8.36 -9.76 -1.72
C GLU A 297 -8.52 -8.60 -2.70
N ALA A 298 -8.78 -8.94 -3.97
CA ALA A 298 -8.94 -7.98 -5.05
C ALA A 298 -10.31 -8.08 -5.75
N LEU A 299 -10.74 -6.98 -6.34
CA LEU A 299 -11.90 -6.88 -7.22
C LEU A 299 -11.42 -6.95 -8.67
N GLN A 300 -11.93 -7.94 -9.43
CA GLN A 300 -11.73 -7.99 -10.87
C GLN A 300 -12.65 -6.97 -11.53
N VAL A 301 -12.13 -5.79 -11.85
CA VAL A 301 -12.97 -4.62 -12.16
C VAL A 301 -13.79 -4.84 -13.41
N HIS A 302 -13.20 -5.36 -14.49
CA HIS A 302 -13.89 -5.54 -15.77
C HIS A 302 -15.05 -6.54 -15.73
N LYS A 303 -14.94 -7.58 -14.91
CA LYS A 303 -16.02 -8.56 -14.71
C LYS A 303 -17.23 -7.93 -14.03
N VAL A 304 -17.00 -6.90 -13.22
CA VAL A 304 -18.06 -6.19 -12.51
C VAL A 304 -18.67 -5.08 -13.38
N THR A 305 -17.93 -4.60 -14.38
CA THR A 305 -18.32 -3.49 -15.27
C THR A 305 -18.64 -3.95 -16.70
N GLU A 306 -19.00 -5.22 -16.91
CA GLU A 306 -18.79 -6.03 -18.13
C GLU A 306 -19.59 -5.65 -19.41
N GLU A 307 -19.88 -4.36 -19.64
CA GLU A 307 -20.46 -3.87 -20.91
C GLU A 307 -19.54 -2.97 -21.75
N LEU A 308 -18.34 -2.56 -21.29
CA LEU A 308 -17.62 -1.47 -21.98
C LEU A 308 -16.27 -1.73 -22.65
N LEU A 309 -15.46 -2.77 -22.36
CA LEU A 309 -14.08 -2.78 -22.87
C LEU A 309 -13.51 -4.19 -23.12
N SER A 310 -13.35 -4.56 -24.40
CA SER A 310 -12.79 -5.85 -24.86
C SER A 310 -11.31 -5.80 -25.26
N SER A 311 -10.59 -4.71 -25.01
CA SER A 311 -9.14 -4.65 -25.26
C SER A 311 -8.42 -3.81 -24.21
N LEU A 312 -7.62 -4.45 -23.35
CA LEU A 312 -6.82 -3.76 -22.33
C LEU A 312 -5.36 -4.16 -22.43
N LYS A 313 -4.48 -3.15 -22.34
CA LYS A 313 -3.03 -3.22 -22.52
C LYS A 313 -2.26 -2.68 -21.29
N GLY A 314 -2.84 -2.73 -20.09
CA GLY A 314 -2.23 -2.14 -18.88
C GLY A 314 -0.84 -2.71 -18.55
N GLY A 315 -0.60 -3.99 -18.79
CA GLY A 315 0.68 -4.62 -18.40
C GLY A 315 1.93 -4.07 -19.08
N SER A 316 1.86 -3.74 -20.37
CA SER A 316 2.96 -3.14 -21.12
C SER A 316 3.32 -1.73 -20.60
N LEU A 317 2.32 -0.94 -20.20
CA LEU A 317 2.50 0.38 -19.58
C LEU A 317 3.35 0.28 -18.31
N HIS A 318 2.94 -0.59 -17.38
CA HIS A 318 3.63 -0.79 -16.10
C HIS A 318 5.04 -1.38 -16.27
N ARG A 319 5.24 -2.29 -17.23
CA ARG A 319 6.58 -2.80 -17.57
C ARG A 319 7.51 -1.68 -18.02
N GLY A 320 7.03 -0.75 -18.86
CA GLY A 320 7.78 0.42 -19.28
C GLY A 320 8.14 1.34 -18.10
N ARG A 321 7.19 1.59 -17.19
CA ARG A 321 7.40 2.41 -16.00
C ARG A 321 8.48 1.85 -15.08
N ARG A 322 8.44 0.56 -14.76
CA ARG A 322 9.48 -0.12 -13.96
C ARG A 322 10.87 0.01 -14.59
N ALA A 323 10.97 -0.12 -15.92
CA ALA A 323 12.23 0.05 -16.62
C ALA A 323 12.78 1.48 -16.51
N TYR A 324 11.92 2.49 -16.64
CA TYR A 324 12.29 3.88 -16.45
C TYR A 324 12.73 4.18 -15.01
N LEU A 325 11.93 3.78 -14.02
CA LEU A 325 12.18 4.04 -12.60
C LEU A 325 13.52 3.45 -12.14
N ARG A 326 13.90 2.25 -12.60
CA ARG A 326 15.25 1.71 -12.32
C ARG A 326 16.37 2.65 -12.77
N GLY A 327 16.21 3.31 -13.91
CA GLY A 327 17.16 4.31 -14.40
C GLY A 327 17.18 5.55 -13.52
N ALA A 328 16.03 6.20 -13.40
CA ALA A 328 15.88 7.47 -12.70
C ALA A 328 16.25 7.37 -11.21
N VAL A 329 15.80 6.32 -10.51
CA VAL A 329 16.07 6.14 -9.08
C VAL A 329 17.53 5.76 -8.84
N ARG A 330 18.19 5.02 -9.74
CA ARG A 330 19.62 4.74 -9.63
C ARG A 330 20.46 6.01 -9.72
N GLU A 331 20.13 6.90 -10.66
CA GLU A 331 20.75 8.22 -10.76
C GLU A 331 20.52 9.05 -9.49
N LEU A 332 19.27 9.11 -9.01
CA LEU A 332 18.89 9.84 -7.80
C LEU A 332 19.65 9.33 -6.56
N VAL A 333 19.70 8.00 -6.35
CA VAL A 333 20.44 7.38 -5.24
C VAL A 333 21.92 7.75 -5.31
N ALA A 334 22.56 7.57 -6.47
CA ALA A 334 23.98 7.84 -6.63
C ALA A 334 24.32 9.31 -6.33
N LEU A 335 23.48 10.25 -6.79
CA LEU A 335 23.69 11.68 -6.55
C LEU A 335 23.47 12.08 -5.09
N LEU A 336 22.47 11.51 -4.41
CA LEU A 336 22.22 11.76 -3.00
C LEU A 336 23.25 11.09 -2.08
N GLU A 337 23.85 9.98 -2.51
CA GLU A 337 24.99 9.36 -1.82
C GLU A 337 26.25 10.22 -1.94
N ASP A 338 26.51 10.80 -3.11
CA ASP A 338 27.64 11.70 -3.34
C ASP A 338 27.46 13.05 -2.63
N GLN A 339 26.26 13.62 -2.69
CA GLN A 339 25.91 14.92 -2.09
C GLN A 339 24.71 14.82 -1.13
N PRO A 340 24.89 14.30 0.10
CA PRO A 340 23.80 14.14 1.07
C PRO A 340 23.07 15.44 1.43
N GLY A 341 23.75 16.59 1.31
CA GLY A 341 23.16 17.92 1.54
C GLY A 341 21.96 18.23 0.62
N LEU A 342 21.87 17.57 -0.54
CA LEU A 342 20.75 17.73 -1.46
C LEU A 342 19.44 17.16 -0.91
N LEU A 343 19.49 16.29 0.12
CA LEU A 343 18.28 15.75 0.75
C LEU A 343 17.38 16.84 1.33
N GLY A 344 17.94 17.96 1.80
CA GLY A 344 17.13 19.11 2.24
C GLY A 344 16.26 19.68 1.11
N PRO A 345 16.85 20.32 0.09
CA PRO A 345 16.08 20.93 -0.99
C PRO A 345 15.35 19.91 -1.89
N LYS A 346 15.80 18.65 -1.97
CA LYS A 346 15.23 17.64 -2.89
C LYS A 346 14.48 16.51 -2.19
N ALA A 347 14.10 16.68 -0.92
CA ALA A 347 13.32 15.70 -0.16
C ALA A 347 12.10 15.18 -0.94
N LEU A 348 11.37 16.09 -1.60
CA LEU A 348 10.18 15.76 -2.39
C LEU A 348 10.44 14.67 -3.45
N PHE A 349 11.57 14.76 -4.17
CA PHE A 349 11.91 13.81 -5.24
C PHE A 349 12.14 12.40 -4.68
N VAL A 350 12.65 12.29 -3.45
CA VAL A 350 12.83 11.01 -2.76
C VAL A 350 11.47 10.36 -2.49
N PHE A 351 10.51 11.09 -1.93
CA PHE A 351 9.18 10.56 -1.62
C PHE A 351 8.35 10.27 -2.89
N MET A 352 8.50 11.09 -3.94
CA MET A 352 7.92 10.80 -5.25
C MET A 352 8.50 9.49 -5.82
N ALA A 353 9.83 9.34 -5.85
CA ALA A 353 10.49 8.15 -6.35
C ALA A 353 10.06 6.89 -5.59
N LEU A 354 10.04 6.97 -4.26
CA LEU A 354 9.57 5.91 -3.37
C LEU A 354 8.12 5.53 -3.67
N SER A 355 7.21 6.50 -3.78
CA SER A 355 5.80 6.24 -4.09
C SER A 355 5.64 5.58 -5.45
N PHE A 356 6.34 6.05 -6.49
CA PHE A 356 6.19 5.50 -7.84
C PHE A 356 6.71 4.06 -7.89
N CYS A 357 7.84 3.78 -7.23
CA CYS A 357 8.35 2.42 -7.15
C CYS A 357 7.42 1.50 -6.35
N ARG A 358 6.89 1.96 -5.21
CA ARG A 358 5.93 1.21 -4.39
C ARG A 358 4.70 0.82 -5.21
N ASP A 359 4.13 1.79 -5.93
CA ASP A 359 2.92 1.58 -6.72
C ASP A 359 3.16 0.52 -7.81
N GLU A 360 4.28 0.60 -8.54
CA GLU A 360 4.62 -0.36 -9.60
C GLU A 360 4.95 -1.77 -9.08
N VAL A 361 5.62 -1.88 -7.92
CA VAL A 361 5.90 -3.17 -7.27
C VAL A 361 4.62 -3.80 -6.75
N SER A 362 3.76 -3.03 -6.09
CA SER A 362 2.49 -3.51 -5.54
C SER A 362 1.54 -3.93 -6.66
N TRP A 363 1.48 -3.15 -7.75
CA TRP A 363 0.73 -3.49 -8.96
C TRP A 363 1.21 -4.82 -9.55
N LEU A 364 2.54 -5.02 -9.67
CA LEU A 364 3.12 -6.23 -10.23
C LEU A 364 2.77 -7.46 -9.39
N ALA A 365 2.93 -7.39 -8.06
CA ALA A 365 2.63 -8.51 -7.17
C ALA A 365 1.15 -8.91 -7.23
N ARG A 366 0.24 -7.92 -7.15
CA ARG A 366 -1.21 -8.14 -7.25
C ARG A 366 -1.58 -8.81 -8.58
N HIS A 367 -1.08 -8.29 -9.70
CA HIS A 367 -1.43 -8.86 -11.01
C HIS A 367 -0.74 -10.20 -11.27
N ALA A 368 0.48 -10.44 -10.79
CA ALA A 368 1.15 -11.73 -10.91
C ALA A 368 0.45 -12.85 -10.11
N GLU A 369 -0.25 -12.50 -9.03
CA GLU A 369 -1.08 -13.45 -8.27
C GLU A 369 -2.35 -13.82 -9.04
N HIS A 370 -3.09 -12.81 -9.51
CA HIS A 370 -4.44 -13.00 -10.06
C HIS A 370 -4.47 -13.29 -11.57
N VAL A 371 -3.46 -12.87 -12.35
CA VAL A 371 -3.38 -13.11 -13.81
C VAL A 371 -2.59 -14.39 -14.09
N THR A 372 -3.23 -15.55 -13.90
CA THR A 372 -2.58 -16.86 -14.11
C THR A 372 -2.66 -17.36 -15.56
N LYS A 373 -3.60 -16.85 -16.35
CA LYS A 373 -3.85 -17.27 -17.74
C LYS A 373 -3.90 -16.05 -18.65
N THR A 374 -2.83 -15.82 -19.41
CA THR A 374 -2.73 -14.72 -20.38
C THR A 374 -1.87 -15.13 -21.57
N LYS A 375 -2.10 -14.51 -22.73
CA LYS A 375 -1.26 -14.67 -23.92
C LYS A 375 0.09 -13.94 -23.79
N VAL A 376 0.20 -12.98 -22.87
CA VAL A 376 1.38 -12.12 -22.64
C VAL A 376 1.85 -12.19 -21.19
N PRO A 377 2.36 -13.34 -20.71
CA PRO A 377 2.75 -13.52 -19.31
C PRO A 377 3.94 -12.62 -18.89
N GLU A 378 4.76 -12.22 -19.86
CA GLU A 378 5.91 -11.32 -19.68
C GLU A 378 5.54 -9.91 -19.22
N ASP A 379 4.31 -9.45 -19.46
CA ASP A 379 3.84 -8.14 -18.98
C ASP A 379 3.62 -8.12 -17.46
N PHE A 380 3.41 -9.31 -16.86
CA PHE A 380 3.16 -9.51 -15.43
C PHE A 380 4.33 -10.17 -14.71
N ALA A 381 5.52 -10.11 -15.31
CA ALA A 381 6.77 -10.56 -14.72
C ALA A 381 7.85 -9.49 -14.90
N ASP A 382 8.85 -9.48 -14.02
CA ASP A 382 10.00 -8.61 -14.15
C ASP A 382 11.24 -9.26 -13.51
N SER A 383 12.19 -9.68 -14.34
CA SER A 383 13.44 -10.30 -13.89
C SER A 383 14.38 -9.30 -13.18
N ARG A 384 14.12 -8.00 -13.29
CA ARG A 384 14.93 -6.93 -12.71
C ARG A 384 14.22 -6.20 -11.59
N VAL A 385 13.20 -6.81 -10.98
CA VAL A 385 12.48 -6.22 -9.84
C VAL A 385 13.36 -6.08 -8.59
N ALA A 386 14.34 -6.98 -8.40
CA ALA A 386 15.28 -6.92 -7.28
C ALA A 386 16.07 -5.62 -7.24
N GLU A 387 16.48 -5.11 -8.41
CA GLU A 387 17.16 -3.81 -8.51
C GLU A 387 16.25 -2.67 -8.02
N LEU A 388 14.98 -2.67 -8.41
CA LEU A 388 14.03 -1.63 -8.00
C LEU A 388 13.79 -1.66 -6.48
N LEU A 389 13.58 -2.86 -5.92
CA LEU A 389 13.45 -3.05 -4.46
C LEU A 389 14.71 -2.58 -3.72
N PHE A 390 15.89 -2.94 -4.22
CA PHE A 390 17.15 -2.51 -3.63
C PHE A 390 17.30 -0.98 -3.63
N LEU A 391 16.99 -0.33 -4.75
CA LEU A 391 17.06 1.13 -4.88
C LEU A 391 16.09 1.85 -3.92
N MET A 392 14.88 1.31 -3.72
CA MET A 392 13.96 1.81 -2.68
C MET A 392 14.59 1.74 -1.29
N GLU A 393 15.22 0.62 -0.94
CA GLU A 393 15.92 0.48 0.35
C GLU A 393 17.13 1.40 0.48
N GLN A 394 17.86 1.68 -0.61
CA GLN A 394 18.93 2.69 -0.59
C GLN A 394 18.38 4.08 -0.26
N LEU A 395 17.30 4.52 -0.92
CA LEU A 395 16.67 5.80 -0.61
C LEU A 395 16.17 5.87 0.84
N ARG A 396 15.48 4.84 1.33
CA ARG A 396 15.02 4.76 2.72
C ARG A 396 16.18 4.85 3.70
N ARG A 397 17.28 4.14 3.43
CA ARG A 397 18.50 4.18 4.24
C ARG A 397 19.15 5.56 4.23
N LEU A 398 19.21 6.25 3.08
CA LEU A 398 19.78 7.58 2.96
C LEU A 398 19.01 8.60 3.80
N VAL A 399 17.68 8.58 3.69
CA VAL A 399 16.79 9.45 4.48
C VAL A 399 17.02 9.24 5.98
N ARG A 400 17.05 7.99 6.46
CA ARG A 400 17.30 7.68 7.87
C ARG A 400 18.69 8.13 8.33
N ARG A 401 19.72 7.85 7.53
CA ARG A 401 21.11 8.18 7.86
C ARG A 401 21.35 9.69 7.93
N GLN A 402 20.59 10.46 7.15
CA GLN A 402 20.76 11.91 6.99
C GLN A 402 19.60 12.72 7.60
N VAL A 403 18.93 12.16 8.61
CA VAL A 403 17.82 12.84 9.31
C VAL A 403 18.22 14.23 9.82
N GLY A 404 19.43 14.39 10.36
CA GLY A 404 19.92 15.68 10.82
C GLY A 404 20.07 16.73 9.72
N VAL A 405 20.40 16.33 8.48
CA VAL A 405 20.47 17.23 7.33
C VAL A 405 19.08 17.72 6.95
N LEU A 406 18.11 16.79 6.87
CA LEU A 406 16.71 17.10 6.61
C LEU A 406 16.15 18.05 7.66
N GLN A 407 16.31 17.70 8.94
CA GLN A 407 15.80 18.50 10.05
C GLN A 407 16.39 19.91 10.07
N ARG A 408 17.72 20.03 9.95
CA ARG A 408 18.38 21.34 9.94
C ARG A 408 17.89 22.24 8.80
N TYR A 409 17.72 21.68 7.60
CA TYR A 409 17.22 22.42 6.45
C TYR A 409 15.78 22.89 6.67
N HIS A 410 14.87 21.99 7.07
CA HIS A 410 13.44 22.30 7.19
C HIS A 410 13.09 23.14 8.43
N ILE A 411 13.86 23.08 9.52
CA ILE A 411 13.72 24.03 10.64
C ILE A 411 13.94 25.46 10.15
N GLN A 412 15.01 25.70 9.38
CA GLN A 412 15.29 27.02 8.83
C GLN A 412 14.22 27.46 7.83
N TYR A 413 13.78 26.53 6.97
CA TYR A 413 12.75 26.81 5.96
C TYR A 413 11.43 27.22 6.63
N LEU A 414 10.98 26.46 7.63
CA LEU A 414 9.75 26.74 8.36
C LEU A 414 9.81 28.07 9.10
N ALA A 415 10.91 28.31 9.85
CA ALA A 415 11.05 29.50 10.68
C ALA A 415 11.25 30.79 9.87
N ARG A 416 12.01 30.73 8.77
CA ARG A 416 12.49 31.92 8.06
C ARG A 416 11.81 32.19 6.73
N PHE A 417 11.08 31.23 6.19
CA PHE A 417 10.37 31.39 4.93
C PHE A 417 8.88 31.09 5.09
N ASP A 418 8.51 29.86 5.47
CA ASP A 418 7.10 29.46 5.48
C ASP A 418 6.27 30.29 6.46
N ALA A 419 6.81 30.56 7.66
CA ALA A 419 6.13 31.40 8.65
C ALA A 419 5.87 32.84 8.13
N LEU A 420 6.82 33.41 7.39
CA LEU A 420 6.67 34.76 6.82
C LEU A 420 5.65 34.78 5.69
N VAL A 421 5.72 33.81 4.78
CA VAL A 421 4.77 33.68 3.66
C VAL A 421 3.36 33.42 4.19
N LEU A 422 3.22 32.54 5.19
CA LEU A 422 1.93 32.28 5.83
C LEU A 422 1.39 33.55 6.51
N SER A 423 2.23 34.30 7.21
CA SER A 423 1.82 35.57 7.84
C SER A 423 1.34 36.59 6.81
N ASP A 424 2.02 36.73 5.68
CA ASP A 424 1.62 37.64 4.60
C ASP A 424 0.27 37.22 3.99
N VAL A 425 0.11 35.93 3.69
CA VAL A 425 -1.15 35.39 3.17
C VAL A 425 -2.31 35.63 4.16
N ILE A 426 -2.09 35.43 5.46
CA ILE A 426 -3.10 35.67 6.50
C ILE A 426 -3.48 37.15 6.58
N GLN A 427 -2.51 38.07 6.52
CA GLN A 427 -2.77 39.51 6.58
C GLN A 427 -3.57 40.03 5.39
N ASN A 428 -3.48 39.34 4.25
CA ASN A 428 -4.23 39.66 3.04
C ASN A 428 -5.66 39.10 3.03
N LEU A 429 -6.08 38.35 4.05
CA LEU A 429 -7.46 37.87 4.17
C LEU A 429 -8.41 39.01 4.54
N SER A 430 -9.46 39.20 3.74
CA SER A 430 -10.44 40.28 3.95
C SER A 430 -11.37 40.05 5.14
N VAL A 431 -11.72 38.79 5.42
CA VAL A 431 -12.60 38.36 6.52
C VAL A 431 -12.07 37.05 7.09
N CYS A 432 -11.81 37.01 8.39
CA CYS A 432 -11.40 35.81 9.11
C CYS A 432 -12.10 35.80 10.49
N PRO A 433 -12.94 34.80 10.81
CA PRO A 433 -13.56 34.72 12.13
C PRO A 433 -12.53 34.41 13.23
N GLU A 434 -12.94 34.61 14.48
CA GLU A 434 -12.05 34.54 15.64
C GLU A 434 -11.38 33.16 15.81
N GLU A 435 -12.15 32.07 15.70
CA GLU A 435 -11.65 30.70 15.85
C GLU A 435 -10.59 30.35 14.79
N GLU A 436 -10.86 30.64 13.51
CA GLU A 436 -9.91 30.44 12.42
C GLU A 436 -8.67 31.33 12.57
N SER A 437 -8.83 32.56 13.05
CA SER A 437 -7.74 33.50 13.29
C SER A 437 -6.81 33.02 14.40
N ILE A 438 -7.36 32.46 15.48
CA ILE A 438 -6.58 31.86 16.57
C ILE A 438 -5.74 30.70 16.04
N ILE A 439 -6.33 29.80 15.25
CA ILE A 439 -5.61 28.66 14.66
C ILE A 439 -4.49 29.15 13.73
N LEU A 440 -4.80 30.03 12.79
CA LEU A 440 -3.83 30.56 11.82
C LEU A 440 -2.67 31.32 12.48
N SER A 441 -2.95 32.14 13.49
CA SER A 441 -1.90 32.85 14.25
C SER A 441 -1.05 31.90 15.11
N SER A 442 -1.63 30.82 15.63
CA SER A 442 -0.89 29.79 16.35
C SER A 442 0.13 29.07 15.45
N PHE A 443 -0.19 28.86 14.17
CA PHE A 443 0.74 28.29 13.19
C PHE A 443 1.95 29.19 13.02
N VAL A 444 1.73 30.47 12.70
CA VAL A 444 2.83 31.44 12.50
C VAL A 444 3.70 31.53 13.75
N THR A 445 3.09 31.58 14.94
CA THR A 445 3.81 31.64 16.22
C THR A 445 4.67 30.39 16.45
N SER A 446 4.09 29.20 16.25
CA SER A 446 4.78 27.92 16.45
C SER A 446 5.94 27.74 15.48
N LEU A 447 5.75 28.11 14.21
CA LEU A 447 6.77 28.01 13.18
C LEU A 447 7.89 29.03 13.38
N SER A 448 7.56 30.28 13.73
CA SER A 448 8.55 31.34 13.97
C SER A 448 9.42 31.10 15.21
N ALA A 449 8.91 30.34 16.18
CA ALA A 449 9.64 29.97 17.39
C ALA A 449 10.72 28.90 17.14
N LEU A 450 10.72 28.24 15.97
CA LEU A 450 11.70 27.22 15.64
C LEU A 450 13.09 27.84 15.47
N SER A 451 14.08 27.22 16.11
CA SER A 451 15.47 27.64 16.03
C SER A 451 16.39 26.43 16.03
N ILE A 452 17.59 26.57 15.46
CA ILE A 452 18.62 25.54 15.57
C ILE A 452 19.26 25.71 16.93
N LYS A 453 19.09 24.73 17.81
CA LYS A 453 19.86 24.65 19.05
C LYS A 453 21.22 24.02 18.76
N GLU A 454 22.29 24.68 19.17
CA GLU A 454 23.65 24.15 19.08
C GLU A 454 23.90 23.26 20.31
N GLY A 455 23.64 21.95 20.19
CA GLY A 455 23.86 20.95 21.24
C GLY A 455 23.42 19.55 20.82
N ASP A 456 23.95 18.52 21.47
CA ASP A 456 23.66 17.09 21.23
C ASP A 456 22.28 16.62 21.78
N ASP A 457 21.46 17.53 22.31
CA ASP A 457 20.09 17.19 22.73
C ASP A 457 19.20 17.05 21.49
N GLU A 458 18.79 15.81 21.18
CA GLU A 458 17.74 15.53 20.19
C GLU A 458 16.44 16.23 20.60
N GLU A 459 16.22 17.44 20.08
CA GLU A 459 14.97 18.15 20.25
C GLU A 459 13.84 17.35 19.60
N LYS A 460 12.94 16.83 20.44
CA LYS A 460 11.76 16.11 19.97
C LYS A 460 10.70 17.12 19.56
N PHE A 461 10.54 17.28 18.25
CA PHE A 461 9.43 18.02 17.68
C PHE A 461 8.14 17.21 17.76
N ASP A 462 7.01 17.88 17.97
CA ASP A 462 5.67 17.32 17.80
C ASP A 462 4.77 18.35 17.13
N PHE A 463 4.48 18.12 15.85
CA PHE A 463 3.59 18.92 15.02
C PHE A 463 2.26 18.20 14.75
N THR A 464 1.98 17.11 15.45
CA THR A 464 0.69 16.41 15.35
C THR A 464 -0.49 17.34 15.65
N PRO A 465 -0.44 18.22 16.69
CA PRO A 465 -1.50 19.19 16.92
C PRO A 465 -1.68 20.16 15.75
N LEU A 466 -0.57 20.71 15.22
CA LEU A 466 -0.60 21.65 14.08
C LEU A 466 -1.26 21.02 12.84
N ARG A 467 -0.89 19.78 12.51
CA ARG A 467 -1.47 19.05 11.38
C ARG A 467 -2.95 18.76 11.58
N LEU A 468 -3.37 18.39 12.79
CA LEU A 468 -4.79 18.18 13.11
C LEU A 468 -5.59 19.48 13.05
N ASP A 469 -5.02 20.59 13.52
CA ASP A 469 -5.65 21.91 13.44
C ASP A 469 -5.76 22.41 12.01
N TRP A 470 -4.78 22.10 11.14
CA TRP A 470 -4.92 22.35 9.71
C TRP A 470 -6.06 21.53 9.11
N PHE A 471 -6.19 20.26 9.48
CA PHE A 471 -7.31 19.42 9.03
C PHE A 471 -8.67 19.96 9.56
N ARG A 472 -8.74 20.42 10.81
CA ARG A 472 -9.92 21.10 11.35
C ARG A 472 -10.27 22.35 10.54
N LEU A 473 -9.27 23.19 10.26
CA LEU A 473 -9.46 24.42 9.50
C LEU A 473 -9.94 24.12 8.08
N GLN A 474 -9.39 23.11 7.40
CA GLN A 474 -9.91 22.63 6.12
C GLN A 474 -11.40 22.29 6.22
N ALA A 475 -11.83 21.56 7.25
CA ALA A 475 -13.23 21.20 7.42
C ALA A 475 -14.13 22.42 7.70
N TYR A 476 -13.71 23.35 8.56
CA TYR A 476 -14.48 24.55 8.91
C TYR A 476 -14.69 25.47 7.71
N THR A 477 -13.65 25.59 6.87
CA THR A 477 -13.61 26.49 5.72
C THR A 477 -14.14 25.88 4.42
N SER A 478 -14.60 24.62 4.47
CA SER A 478 -15.08 23.89 3.28
C SER A 478 -16.59 23.65 3.28
N VAL A 479 -17.36 24.18 4.22
CA VAL A 479 -18.85 24.09 4.16
C VAL A 479 -19.43 25.22 3.29
N ALA A 480 -20.61 25.02 2.69
CA ALA A 480 -21.17 25.95 1.69
C ALA A 480 -21.43 27.40 2.16
N LYS A 481 -21.42 27.65 3.48
CA LYS A 481 -21.61 28.98 4.08
C LYS A 481 -20.48 29.36 5.05
N ALA A 482 -19.28 28.82 4.85
CA ALA A 482 -18.12 29.19 5.63
C ALA A 482 -17.82 30.68 5.44
N SER A 483 -17.53 31.38 6.55
CA SER A 483 -17.18 32.81 6.52
C SER A 483 -15.82 33.06 5.85
N LEU A 484 -14.91 32.10 5.91
CA LEU A 484 -13.63 32.07 5.20
C LEU A 484 -13.60 30.82 4.29
N PRO A 485 -14.17 30.87 3.09
CA PRO A 485 -14.20 29.71 2.21
C PRO A 485 -12.81 29.46 1.60
N LEU A 486 -12.27 28.26 1.78
CA LEU A 486 -10.93 27.90 1.27
C LEU A 486 -10.89 27.87 -0.27
N ALA A 487 -12.03 27.57 -0.90
CA ALA A 487 -12.18 27.62 -2.36
C ALA A 487 -11.91 29.02 -2.95
N SER A 488 -12.14 30.08 -2.19
CA SER A 488 -11.83 31.46 -2.60
C SER A 488 -10.47 31.95 -2.11
N ASN A 489 -9.80 31.19 -1.25
CA ASN A 489 -8.51 31.53 -0.65
C ASN A 489 -7.49 30.37 -0.82
N PRO A 490 -7.22 29.94 -2.07
CA PRO A 490 -6.38 28.76 -2.32
C PRO A 490 -4.92 28.94 -1.88
N ASP A 491 -4.43 30.18 -1.75
CA ASP A 491 -3.07 30.46 -1.31
C ASP A 491 -2.80 29.98 0.12
N VAL A 492 -3.79 30.07 1.02
CA VAL A 492 -3.70 29.52 2.39
C VAL A 492 -3.48 28.02 2.32
N ALA A 493 -4.28 27.32 1.51
CA ALA A 493 -4.18 25.88 1.34
C ALA A 493 -2.84 25.45 0.74
N ARG A 494 -2.38 26.15 -0.31
CA ARG A 494 -1.07 25.90 -0.94
C ARG A 494 0.07 25.97 0.07
N VAL A 495 0.14 27.08 0.83
CA VAL A 495 1.21 27.30 1.81
C VAL A 495 1.11 26.30 2.96
N MET A 496 -0.09 26.04 3.48
CA MET A 496 -0.28 25.08 4.57
C MET A 496 0.03 23.64 4.16
N ASN A 497 -0.32 23.22 2.94
CA ASN A 497 0.02 21.88 2.45
C ASN A 497 1.55 21.70 2.28
N LEU A 498 2.28 22.78 1.93
CA LEU A 498 3.74 22.79 1.95
C LEU A 498 4.30 22.69 3.37
N ILE A 499 3.77 23.50 4.30
CA ILE A 499 4.15 23.47 5.72
C ILE A 499 3.93 22.08 6.32
N VAL A 500 2.79 21.44 6.05
CA VAL A 500 2.50 20.07 6.53
C VAL A 500 3.58 19.10 6.07
N PHE A 501 3.97 19.15 4.79
CA PHE A 501 5.07 18.31 4.28
C PHE A 501 6.38 18.59 5.02
N HIS A 502 6.76 19.86 5.20
CA HIS A 502 7.96 20.23 5.93
C HIS A 502 7.94 19.78 7.41
N THR A 503 6.81 19.92 8.11
CA THR A 503 6.68 19.42 9.49
C THR A 503 6.84 17.91 9.56
N LYS A 504 6.26 17.14 8.62
CA LYS A 504 6.43 15.68 8.56
C LYS A 504 7.90 15.26 8.42
N LEU A 505 8.75 16.08 7.80
CA LEU A 505 10.20 15.81 7.70
C LEU A 505 10.96 16.03 9.02
N LEU A 506 10.34 16.69 10.00
CA LEU A 506 10.91 16.94 11.32
C LEU A 506 10.53 15.85 12.32
N ASP A 507 9.25 15.54 12.46
CA ASP A 507 8.71 14.68 13.54
C ASP A 507 8.11 13.34 13.06
N SER A 508 7.63 13.26 11.81
CA SER A 508 6.92 12.09 11.24
C SER A 508 7.67 11.41 10.09
N LEU A 509 9.01 11.46 10.07
CA LEU A 509 9.80 10.97 8.94
C LEU A 509 9.60 9.47 8.65
N GLU A 510 9.50 8.63 9.69
CA GLU A 510 9.23 7.19 9.53
C GLU A 510 7.81 6.88 9.06
N GLU A 511 6.83 7.73 9.41
CA GLU A 511 5.47 7.62 8.92
C GLU A 511 5.40 8.01 7.44
N LEU A 512 6.07 9.10 7.05
CA LEU A 512 6.14 9.55 5.66
C LEU A 512 6.90 8.55 4.77
N LEU A 513 8.00 7.96 5.27
CA LEU A 513 8.69 6.87 4.59
C LEU A 513 7.77 5.68 4.37
N ALA A 514 6.93 5.33 5.35
CA ALA A 514 5.98 4.24 5.21
C ALA A 514 4.84 4.57 4.24
N GLU A 515 4.27 5.77 4.33
CA GLU A 515 3.25 6.26 3.41
C GLU A 515 3.70 6.13 1.94
N ALA A 516 4.96 6.50 1.66
CA ALA A 516 5.54 6.48 0.32
C ALA A 516 6.12 5.13 -0.10
N SER A 517 6.57 4.25 0.81
CA SER A 517 7.34 3.05 0.42
C SER A 517 7.04 1.76 1.16
N ASP A 518 5.98 1.72 1.97
CA ASP A 518 5.59 0.48 2.61
C ASP A 518 5.18 -0.57 1.57
N LEU A 519 5.70 -1.78 1.76
CA LEU A 519 5.45 -2.97 0.94
C LEU A 519 5.01 -4.14 1.83
N SER A 520 4.50 -3.85 3.03
CA SER A 520 4.07 -4.83 4.01
C SER A 520 3.00 -5.78 3.46
N ASP A 521 2.12 -5.30 2.57
CA ASP A 521 1.10 -6.10 1.90
C ASP A 521 1.69 -7.25 1.05
N LEU A 522 2.96 -7.18 0.63
CA LEU A 522 3.61 -8.27 -0.09
C LEU A 522 3.72 -9.57 0.73
N CYS A 523 3.57 -9.51 2.07
CA CYS A 523 3.51 -10.71 2.90
C CYS A 523 2.30 -11.61 2.59
N PHE A 524 1.24 -11.04 2.01
CA PHE A 524 0.05 -11.78 1.55
C PHE A 524 0.19 -12.30 0.11
N TYR A 525 1.33 -12.02 -0.55
CA TYR A 525 1.68 -12.49 -1.89
C TYR A 525 2.97 -13.35 -1.89
N PRO A 526 3.07 -14.40 -1.04
CA PRO A 526 4.31 -15.17 -0.90
C PRO A 526 4.73 -15.82 -2.23
N ARG A 527 3.79 -16.32 -3.03
CA ARG A 527 4.09 -16.99 -4.31
C ARG A 527 4.74 -16.04 -5.33
N PRO A 528 4.18 -14.84 -5.64
CA PRO A 528 4.85 -13.87 -6.49
C PRO A 528 6.23 -13.45 -5.96
N VAL A 529 6.34 -13.17 -4.67
CA VAL A 529 7.60 -12.72 -4.05
C VAL A 529 8.69 -13.79 -4.16
N GLU A 530 8.38 -15.04 -3.83
CA GLU A 530 9.32 -16.16 -3.96
C GLU A 530 9.73 -16.40 -5.42
N LYS A 531 8.81 -16.25 -6.37
CA LYS A 531 9.11 -16.35 -7.81
C LYS A 531 10.05 -15.23 -8.28
N MET A 532 9.83 -14.01 -7.82
CA MET A 532 10.72 -12.87 -8.09
C MET A 532 12.12 -13.11 -7.52
N PHE A 533 12.21 -13.67 -6.32
CA PHE A 533 13.48 -14.05 -5.71
C PHE A 533 14.18 -15.16 -6.50
N ALA A 534 13.48 -16.24 -6.85
CA ALA A 534 14.05 -17.32 -7.65
C ALA A 534 14.61 -16.82 -9.00
N ALA A 535 13.86 -15.98 -9.71
CA ALA A 535 14.34 -15.36 -10.96
C ALA A 535 15.58 -14.46 -10.75
N THR A 536 15.72 -13.84 -9.57
CA THR A 536 16.90 -13.05 -9.21
C THR A 536 18.11 -13.95 -8.98
N MET A 537 17.92 -15.11 -8.37
CA MET A 537 18.97 -16.09 -8.08
C MET A 537 19.50 -16.77 -9.36
N GLU A 538 18.67 -16.87 -10.40
CA GLU A 538 19.07 -17.41 -11.71
C GLU A 538 19.88 -16.43 -12.57
N GLU A 539 19.78 -15.12 -12.33
CA GLU A 539 20.36 -14.07 -13.16
C GLU A 539 21.61 -13.44 -12.50
N PRO A 540 22.85 -13.71 -12.98
CA PRO A 540 24.08 -13.23 -12.34
C PRO A 540 24.16 -11.71 -12.16
N SER A 541 23.62 -10.94 -13.11
CA SER A 541 23.61 -9.48 -13.03
C SER A 541 22.70 -8.94 -11.91
N MET A 542 21.73 -9.74 -11.45
CA MET A 542 20.77 -9.37 -10.42
C MET A 542 21.14 -9.89 -9.02
N LEU A 543 22.06 -10.85 -8.91
CA LEU A 543 22.54 -11.40 -7.62
C LEU A 543 23.01 -10.31 -6.64
N ARG A 544 23.62 -9.23 -7.15
CA ARG A 544 24.05 -8.06 -6.34
C ARG A 544 22.91 -7.37 -5.57
N TYR A 545 21.65 -7.58 -5.99
CA TYR A 545 20.46 -6.96 -5.41
C TYR A 545 19.62 -7.93 -4.57
N SER A 546 20.02 -9.21 -4.48
CA SER A 546 19.27 -10.27 -3.76
C SER A 546 18.96 -9.93 -2.29
N ILE A 547 19.81 -9.13 -1.63
CA ILE A 547 19.61 -8.66 -0.25
C ILE A 547 18.32 -7.84 -0.06
N ALA A 548 17.74 -7.30 -1.14
CA ALA A 548 16.48 -6.56 -1.08
C ALA A 548 15.30 -7.42 -0.58
N PHE A 549 15.30 -8.74 -0.82
CA PHE A 549 14.22 -9.63 -0.39
C PHE A 549 14.21 -9.91 1.12
N PRO A 550 15.36 -10.23 1.77
CA PRO A 550 15.44 -10.23 3.23
C PRO A 550 15.06 -8.87 3.85
N LEU A 551 15.52 -7.76 3.26
CA LEU A 551 15.17 -6.41 3.76
C LEU A 551 13.67 -6.12 3.66
N LEU A 552 13.02 -6.54 2.57
CA LEU A 552 11.58 -6.43 2.39
C LEU A 552 10.80 -7.08 3.54
N CYS A 553 11.28 -8.19 4.10
CA CYS A 553 10.61 -8.86 5.21
C CYS A 553 10.50 -7.98 6.48
N SER A 554 11.35 -6.97 6.63
CA SER A 554 11.24 -5.99 7.72
C SER A 554 10.00 -5.09 7.62
N HIS A 555 9.39 -4.97 6.43
CA HIS A 555 8.17 -4.19 6.24
C HIS A 555 6.96 -4.93 6.80
N PHE A 556 6.98 -6.25 6.86
CA PHE A 556 5.79 -7.08 7.12
C PHE A 556 5.21 -6.88 8.52
N SER A 557 5.97 -6.34 9.48
CA SER A 557 5.42 -5.98 10.78
C SER A 557 4.48 -4.78 10.74
N ARG A 558 4.42 -4.03 9.63
CA ARG A 558 3.57 -2.83 9.48
C ARG A 558 2.16 -3.09 8.99
N CYS A 559 1.86 -4.28 8.44
CA CYS A 559 0.51 -4.62 7.97
C CYS A 559 -0.45 -5.05 9.08
N VAL A 560 0.02 -5.04 10.33
CA VAL A 560 -0.74 -5.42 11.53
C VAL A 560 -1.61 -4.27 11.99
N HIS A 561 -2.77 -4.59 12.55
CA HIS A 561 -3.67 -3.59 13.10
C HIS A 561 -3.96 -3.87 14.59
N PRO A 562 -3.98 -2.87 15.49
CA PRO A 562 -4.24 -3.09 16.92
C PRO A 562 -5.58 -3.77 17.23
N MET A 563 -6.59 -3.59 16.37
CA MET A 563 -7.88 -4.29 16.48
C MET A 563 -7.86 -5.77 16.08
N CYS A 564 -6.76 -6.28 15.50
CA CYS A 564 -6.62 -7.69 15.19
C CYS A 564 -5.26 -8.22 15.67
N PRO A 565 -5.01 -8.30 16.99
CA PRO A 565 -3.75 -8.84 17.51
C PRO A 565 -3.59 -10.35 17.23
N GLU A 566 -4.68 -11.05 16.90
CA GLU A 566 -4.72 -12.51 16.74
C GLU A 566 -3.90 -12.99 15.53
N GLU A 567 -3.75 -12.17 14.48
CA GLU A 567 -2.94 -12.50 13.29
C GLU A 567 -1.44 -12.28 13.48
N TYR A 568 -1.02 -11.52 14.51
CA TYR A 568 0.37 -11.14 14.70
C TYR A 568 1.35 -12.32 14.78
N PRO A 569 1.09 -13.39 15.56
CA PRO A 569 2.00 -14.53 15.64
C PRO A 569 2.21 -15.20 14.29
N HIS A 570 1.15 -15.32 13.48
CA HIS A 570 1.21 -15.92 12.16
C HIS A 570 2.01 -15.04 11.19
N LEU A 571 1.70 -13.75 11.11
CA LEU A 571 2.43 -12.81 10.24
C LEU A 571 3.91 -12.71 10.59
N LYS A 572 4.24 -12.70 11.88
CA LYS A 572 5.63 -12.74 12.36
C LYS A 572 6.34 -14.01 11.92
N ALA A 573 5.70 -15.18 12.07
CA ALA A 573 6.28 -16.45 11.64
C ALA A 573 6.52 -16.48 10.12
N THR A 574 5.58 -15.97 9.33
CA THR A 574 5.71 -15.84 7.87
C THR A 574 6.87 -14.93 7.48
N ALA A 575 6.98 -13.74 8.10
CA ALA A 575 8.06 -12.80 7.82
C ALA A 575 9.44 -13.37 8.16
N LEU A 576 9.58 -13.98 9.34
CA LEU A 576 10.85 -14.60 9.76
C LEU A 576 11.19 -15.82 8.90
N GLY A 577 10.19 -16.64 8.54
CA GLY A 577 10.37 -17.80 7.68
C GLY A 577 10.85 -17.43 6.29
N LEU A 578 10.24 -16.41 5.66
CA LEU A 578 10.67 -15.89 4.35
C LEU A 578 12.08 -15.29 4.42
N CYS A 579 12.36 -14.47 5.44
CA CYS A 579 13.68 -13.87 5.63
C CYS A 579 14.77 -14.95 5.76
N ASN A 580 14.56 -15.95 6.62
CA ASN A 580 15.50 -17.06 6.80
C ASN A 580 15.70 -17.84 5.50
N LYS A 581 14.61 -18.17 4.79
CA LYS A 581 14.66 -18.88 3.51
C LYS A 581 15.48 -18.13 2.46
N PHE A 582 15.29 -16.82 2.33
CA PHE A 582 16.06 -16.02 1.38
C PHE A 582 17.55 -15.98 1.72
N LEU A 583 17.89 -15.75 2.99
CA LEU A 583 19.29 -15.71 3.45
C LEU A 583 19.99 -17.06 3.29
N GLU A 584 19.32 -18.16 3.60
CA GLU A 584 19.84 -19.52 3.45
C GLU A 584 20.13 -19.84 1.97
N GLU A 585 19.21 -19.49 1.08
CA GLU A 585 19.39 -19.72 -0.36
C GLU A 585 20.52 -18.86 -0.96
N MET A 586 20.65 -17.60 -0.52
CA MET A 586 21.78 -16.74 -0.88
C MET A 586 23.13 -17.34 -0.42
N ALA A 587 23.20 -17.81 0.82
CA ALA A 587 24.39 -18.46 1.36
C ALA A 587 24.72 -19.76 0.61
N ARG A 588 23.70 -20.56 0.27
CA ARG A 588 23.83 -21.80 -0.50
C ARG A 588 24.40 -21.53 -1.89
N GLN A 589 23.90 -20.51 -2.60
CA GLN A 589 24.40 -20.16 -3.92
C GLN A 589 25.85 -19.63 -3.86
N ALA A 590 26.17 -18.78 -2.88
CA ALA A 590 27.54 -18.33 -2.66
C ALA A 590 28.48 -19.52 -2.39
N SER A 591 28.07 -20.46 -1.54
CA SER A 591 28.82 -21.68 -1.26
C SER A 591 29.04 -22.52 -2.52
N ALA A 592 28.03 -22.67 -3.37
CA ALA A 592 28.15 -23.40 -4.63
C ALA A 592 29.19 -22.74 -5.56
N CYS A 593 29.13 -21.41 -5.73
CA CYS A 593 30.11 -20.68 -6.54
C CYS A 593 31.55 -20.81 -6.01
N VAL A 594 31.74 -20.78 -4.68
CA VAL A 594 33.04 -20.99 -4.05
C VAL A 594 33.54 -22.41 -4.29
N MET A 595 32.68 -23.42 -4.15
CA MET A 595 33.04 -24.82 -4.39
C MET A 595 33.42 -25.07 -5.86
N ASP A 596 32.68 -24.48 -6.81
CA ASP A 596 33.01 -24.56 -8.23
C ASP A 596 34.36 -23.90 -8.52
N ALA A 597 34.61 -22.71 -7.95
CA ALA A 597 35.90 -22.05 -8.07
C ALA A 597 37.05 -22.89 -7.47
N CYS A 598 36.82 -23.52 -6.31
CA CYS A 598 37.80 -24.43 -5.70
C CYS A 598 38.05 -25.67 -6.56
N ALA A 599 37.01 -26.24 -7.17
CA ALA A 599 37.14 -27.39 -8.07
C ALA A 599 37.95 -27.02 -9.33
N GLU A 600 37.69 -25.86 -9.93
CA GLU A 600 38.48 -25.35 -11.05
C GLU A 600 39.94 -25.12 -10.66
N GLN A 601 40.21 -24.48 -9.51
CA GLN A 601 41.58 -24.28 -9.02
C GLN A 601 42.28 -25.61 -8.69
N HIS A 602 41.55 -26.60 -8.18
CA HIS A 602 42.07 -27.94 -7.96
C HIS A 602 42.45 -28.61 -9.29
N ASN A 603 41.58 -28.54 -10.31
CA ASN A 603 41.86 -29.07 -11.65
C ASN A 603 43.10 -28.42 -12.28
N LEU A 604 43.27 -27.11 -12.12
CA LEU A 604 44.47 -26.39 -12.58
C LEU A 604 45.72 -26.83 -11.81
N SER A 605 45.61 -27.02 -10.50
CA SER A 605 46.71 -27.52 -9.66
C SER A 605 47.12 -28.95 -10.03
N GLU A 606 46.14 -29.81 -10.34
CA GLU A 606 46.38 -31.18 -10.81
C GLU A 606 47.21 -31.20 -12.09
N GLN A 607 46.98 -30.28 -13.04
CA GLN A 607 47.75 -30.18 -14.28
C GLN A 607 49.24 -29.89 -14.05
N LEU A 608 49.61 -29.31 -12.91
CA LEU A 608 51.00 -29.02 -12.54
C LEU A 608 51.73 -30.21 -11.91
N LEU A 609 51.01 -31.30 -11.59
CA LEU A 609 51.63 -32.45 -10.93
C LEU A 609 52.67 -33.14 -11.83
N PRO A 610 53.78 -33.67 -11.26
CA PRO A 610 54.87 -34.28 -12.03
C PRO A 610 54.42 -35.40 -12.98
N LYS A 611 53.34 -36.12 -12.65
CA LYS A 611 52.74 -37.17 -13.51
C LYS A 611 52.41 -36.70 -14.92
N HIS A 612 52.07 -35.42 -15.10
CA HIS A 612 51.76 -34.85 -16.41
C HIS A 612 53.01 -34.56 -17.26
N SER A 613 54.22 -34.57 -16.68
CA SER A 613 55.48 -34.40 -17.42
C SER A 613 56.02 -35.69 -18.07
N ALA A 614 55.45 -36.86 -17.73
CA ALA A 614 55.93 -38.16 -18.17
C ALA A 614 55.98 -38.33 -19.70
N SER A 615 54.97 -37.79 -20.42
CA SER A 615 54.92 -37.84 -21.89
C SER A 615 56.04 -37.00 -22.52
N THR A 616 56.35 -35.83 -21.93
CA THR A 616 57.45 -34.96 -22.35
C THR A 616 58.80 -35.64 -22.16
N VAL A 617 59.01 -36.28 -21.00
CA VAL A 617 60.23 -37.05 -20.71
C VAL A 617 60.37 -38.25 -21.66
N SER A 618 59.28 -38.98 -21.92
CA SER A 618 59.26 -40.10 -22.88
C SER A 618 59.57 -39.65 -24.31
N LYS A 619 58.96 -38.55 -24.78
CA LYS A 619 59.24 -37.93 -26.09
C LYS A 619 60.71 -37.45 -26.20
N ALA A 620 61.27 -36.93 -25.12
CA ALA A 620 62.69 -36.54 -25.09
C ALA A 620 63.64 -37.74 -25.12
N ARG A 621 63.26 -38.86 -24.49
CA ARG A 621 64.04 -40.12 -24.49
C ARG A 621 63.94 -40.86 -25.83
N SER A 622 62.76 -40.93 -26.44
CA SER A 622 62.56 -41.62 -27.74
C SER A 622 63.26 -40.91 -28.90
N LYS A 623 63.37 -39.56 -28.87
CA LYS A 623 64.18 -38.77 -29.82
C LYS A 623 65.67 -39.11 -29.82
N LYS A 624 66.20 -39.76 -28.76
CA LYS A 624 67.60 -40.23 -28.71
C LYS A 624 67.84 -41.59 -29.39
N THR A 625 66.79 -42.22 -29.92
CA THR A 625 66.84 -43.50 -30.66
C THR A 625 66.39 -43.28 -32.11
N PRO A 626 67.05 -43.86 -33.14
CA PRO A 626 66.73 -43.55 -34.53
C PRO A 626 65.42 -44.21 -35.00
N LYS A 627 64.47 -43.34 -35.38
CA LYS A 627 63.25 -43.52 -36.22
C LYS A 627 62.12 -44.47 -35.76
N GLN A 628 60.97 -43.86 -35.46
CA GLN A 628 59.69 -44.17 -36.12
C GLN A 628 58.93 -42.85 -36.38
N PRO A 629 58.14 -42.74 -37.48
CA PRO A 629 57.40 -41.53 -37.82
C PRO A 629 56.31 -41.26 -36.78
N ALA A 630 56.15 -39.98 -36.42
CA ALA A 630 55.13 -39.54 -35.47
C ALA A 630 53.73 -39.96 -35.94
N LYS A 631 52.96 -40.62 -35.06
CA LYS A 631 51.52 -40.81 -35.27
C LYS A 631 50.87 -39.43 -35.36
N LYS A 632 50.44 -39.04 -36.56
CA LYS A 632 49.51 -37.92 -36.78
C LYS A 632 48.24 -38.21 -35.96
N GLY A 633 47.96 -37.36 -34.96
CA GLY A 633 46.67 -37.40 -34.27
C GLY A 633 46.69 -37.11 -32.76
N GLU A 634 47.84 -36.98 -32.09
CA GLU A 634 47.82 -36.50 -30.69
C GLU A 634 47.56 -35.00 -30.68
N PRO A 635 46.42 -34.51 -30.12
CA PRO A 635 46.22 -33.09 -29.91
C PRO A 635 47.34 -32.55 -29.02
N GLU A 636 47.95 -31.44 -29.46
CA GLU A 636 48.96 -30.74 -28.67
C GLU A 636 48.27 -30.27 -27.38
N ARG A 637 48.65 -30.86 -26.23
CA ARG A 637 48.08 -30.44 -24.95
C ARG A 637 48.54 -29.02 -24.67
N ASP A 638 47.58 -28.12 -24.50
CA ASP A 638 47.85 -26.75 -24.06
C ASP A 638 48.66 -26.79 -22.76
N LYS A 639 49.68 -25.91 -22.68
CA LYS A 639 50.52 -25.81 -21.49
C LYS A 639 49.74 -25.11 -20.38
N PRO A 640 49.91 -25.52 -19.11
CA PRO A 640 49.38 -24.75 -17.98
C PRO A 640 49.80 -23.28 -18.08
N GLY A 641 48.86 -22.36 -17.91
CA GLY A 641 49.00 -20.93 -18.13
C GLY A 641 48.38 -20.43 -19.44
N ALA A 642 48.06 -21.32 -20.40
CA ALA A 642 47.36 -20.95 -21.62
C ALA A 642 45.91 -20.51 -21.35
N GLU A 643 45.24 -21.13 -20.36
CA GLU A 643 43.88 -20.77 -19.93
C GLU A 643 43.77 -19.34 -19.38
N SER A 644 44.89 -18.80 -18.89
CA SER A 644 44.98 -17.44 -18.36
C SER A 644 45.27 -16.39 -19.45
N GLN A 645 45.59 -16.80 -20.69
CA GLN A 645 45.81 -15.91 -21.82
C GLN A 645 44.47 -15.57 -22.49
N ARG A 646 43.72 -14.65 -21.87
CA ARG A 646 42.47 -14.13 -22.42
C ARG A 646 42.74 -13.42 -23.76
N ARG A 647 42.11 -13.91 -24.84
CA ARG A 647 42.19 -13.33 -26.19
C ARG A 647 41.18 -12.22 -26.40
#